data_AF-A0A962AG27-F1
#
_entry.id   AF-A0A962AG27-F1
#
_cell.length_a   1.000
_cell.length_b   1.000
_cell.length_c   1.000
_cell.angle_alpha   90.00
_cell.angle_beta   90.00
_cell.angle_gamma   90.00
#
_symmetry.space_group_name_H-M   'P 1'
#
loop_
_entity.id
_entity.type
_entity.pdbx_description
1 polymer ?
#
loop_
_entity_poly.entity_id
_entity_poly.type
_entity_poly.pdbx_seq_one_letter_code
_entity_poly.pdbx_strand_id
1 'polypeptide(L)'
;MNTFLTVKFTLVPYIAFYWLLARGMPGWAIASGFALMAALEAWRLSRREVFGFELGGLAMFALFGLSWLAAPDWIAANALWLSFAGQGVVALGLLALRRPWTSDYSRAAHAGAADSPQFFLVNAAISGLWGVLFLAFAALAWSRAPGWMSTSLVVFGALVSIFGPKLAINLVLKKMIAARETYHWPAPTFDAKDNDCDVAIVGAGIGGLSAAALLADAGLRVAVFDHHVLAGGYCHSYPRKARHDGKSVLYRFDAGPHDFSGVWDGGTISGLLDRLGVADRIDWARIDHSYRTETGAIDPPRDWRDYARMLGEKFPDSAAGIRSLFESIHAIFEDMYATGEGRSCIPGLPSDPAKLLAFPKEHPHGFKWMGRPFDDLVASHVSDPRVVQVINALVGYLGDGTEKLTCAQMVPIFGYYFKGGFYPKGGSSRFSDVLVEAIEERGGAVHLKTPVKRIVVENGAAAGVELRDGRIVRAKAVVSNADIRRTFLELVEPAHTPEEFRKTLAEAEPATSCFTVQLGVDYIPDIRPATHVHLPGAHVGIAAMSLVDPSAAPEGHAILNLIRLVPYDEARRWFPPEDGGGDWKAWRRSDAYEQRKQAFGDEMIAVAEKVLPDLRDHIVYRTDASPVTYARYDWASAGSIYGVSRAGRLKGSKSPVRNLVVAGGGNVGAGVEAVVISGANAAEALVPDLLSRPPAPRATQALPTHAAA
;
A
#
# COMPACT_ATOMS: atom_id res chain seq x y z
N MET A 1 -5.74 38.94 -2.18
CA MET A 1 -5.59 40.42 -2.23
C MET A 1 -5.54 41.04 -0.83
N ASN A 2 -6.40 40.63 0.11
CA ASN A 2 -6.43 41.16 1.49
C ASN A 2 -5.11 41.00 2.27
N THR A 3 -4.47 39.83 2.28
CA THR A 3 -3.22 39.60 3.04
C THR A 3 -2.05 40.47 2.56
N PHE A 4 -1.95 40.69 1.26
CA PHE A 4 -0.88 41.47 0.64
C PHE A 4 -0.96 42.95 1.00
N LEU A 5 -2.18 43.49 1.15
CA LEU A 5 -2.40 44.87 1.61
C LEU A 5 -2.10 44.99 3.10
N THR A 6 -2.56 44.03 3.91
CA THR A 6 -2.36 44.02 5.38
C THR A 6 -0.89 44.05 5.78
N VAL A 7 -0.03 43.24 5.14
CA VAL A 7 1.42 43.23 5.42
C VAL A 7 2.10 44.54 4.97
N LYS A 8 1.64 45.16 3.87
CA LYS A 8 2.20 46.42 3.39
C LYS A 8 1.91 47.58 4.33
N PHE A 9 0.72 47.63 4.95
CA PHE A 9 0.38 48.68 5.92
C PHE A 9 1.28 48.65 7.17
N THR A 10 1.64 47.46 7.65
CA THR A 10 2.59 47.27 8.77
C THR A 10 3.97 47.87 8.50
N LEU A 11 4.42 47.86 7.24
CA LEU A 11 5.74 48.38 6.87
C LEU A 11 5.75 49.90 6.67
N VAL A 12 4.60 50.55 6.51
CA VAL A 12 4.51 52.00 6.23
C VAL A 12 5.19 52.87 7.32
N PRO A 13 4.97 52.65 8.63
CA PRO A 13 5.66 53.43 9.67
C PRO A 13 7.18 53.31 9.58
N TYR A 14 7.68 52.11 9.30
CA TYR A 14 9.12 51.85 9.18
C TYR A 14 9.70 52.46 7.90
N ILE A 15 8.99 52.38 6.77
CA ILE A 15 9.42 53.00 5.50
C ILE A 15 9.52 54.52 5.67
N ALA A 16 8.52 55.16 6.27
CA ALA A 16 8.53 56.59 6.53
C ALA A 16 9.69 56.99 7.45
N PHE A 17 9.89 56.23 8.53
CA PHE A 17 11.00 56.41 9.46
C PHE A 17 12.37 56.33 8.75
N TYR A 18 12.63 55.27 7.98
CA TYR A 18 13.90 55.11 7.26
C TYR A 18 14.12 56.18 6.19
N TRP A 19 13.07 56.58 5.48
CA TRP A 19 13.14 57.62 4.44
C TRP A 19 13.47 59.01 4.99
N LEU A 20 12.94 59.35 6.16
CA LEU A 20 13.25 60.61 6.86
C LEU A 20 14.63 60.58 7.53
N LEU A 21 15.02 59.44 8.11
CA LEU A 21 16.38 59.25 8.61
C LEU A 21 17.43 59.45 7.52
N ALA A 22 17.20 58.89 6.32
CA ALA A 22 18.10 59.04 5.18
C ALA A 22 18.24 60.49 4.69
N ARG A 23 17.28 61.38 5.03
CA ARG A 23 17.32 62.82 4.73
C ARG A 23 17.92 63.66 5.85
N GLY A 24 18.46 63.04 6.90
CA GLY A 24 19.00 63.74 8.05
C GLY A 24 17.91 64.41 8.91
N MET A 25 16.69 63.87 8.91
CA MET A 25 15.55 64.40 9.68
C MET A 25 15.11 63.43 10.80
N PRO A 26 15.99 63.10 11.79
CA PRO A 26 15.72 62.05 12.77
C PRO A 26 14.55 62.37 13.72
N GLY A 27 14.35 63.62 14.12
CA GLY A 27 13.21 64.02 14.95
C GLY A 27 11.87 63.80 14.23
N TRP A 28 11.78 64.18 12.96
CA TRP A 28 10.60 63.91 12.12
C TRP A 28 10.44 62.42 11.83
N ALA A 29 11.54 61.68 11.66
CA ALA A 29 11.49 60.24 11.49
C ALA A 29 10.84 59.56 12.69
N ILE A 30 11.30 59.86 13.91
CA ILE A 30 10.77 59.28 15.15
C ILE A 30 9.31 59.67 15.36
N ALA A 31 8.98 60.95 15.19
CA ALA A 31 7.61 61.46 15.35
C ALA A 31 6.64 60.82 14.35
N SER A 32 7.02 60.71 13.08
CA SER A 32 6.19 60.07 12.05
C SER A 32 6.07 58.57 12.24
N GLY A 33 7.16 57.88 12.61
CA GLY A 33 7.13 56.45 12.93
C GLY A 33 6.18 56.14 14.08
N PHE A 34 6.25 56.93 15.16
CA PHE A 34 5.32 56.83 16.29
C PHE A 34 3.88 57.13 15.88
N ALA A 35 3.62 58.25 15.20
CA ALA A 35 2.27 58.65 14.81
C ALA A 35 1.61 57.64 13.87
N LEU A 36 2.35 57.16 12.86
CA LEU A 36 1.85 56.16 11.91
C LEU A 36 1.63 54.80 12.57
N MET A 37 2.52 54.37 13.48
CA MET A 37 2.34 53.11 14.21
C MET A 37 1.16 53.20 15.19
N ALA A 38 1.00 54.31 15.90
CA ALA A 38 -0.13 54.54 16.80
C ALA A 38 -1.46 54.58 16.05
N ALA A 39 -1.50 55.23 14.88
CA ALA A 39 -2.68 55.24 14.01
C ALA A 39 -3.01 53.83 13.48
N LEU A 40 -1.99 53.06 13.11
CA LEU A 40 -2.15 51.67 12.68
C LEU A 40 -2.73 50.80 13.80
N GLU A 41 -2.18 50.89 15.02
CA GLU A 41 -2.66 50.17 16.20
C GLU A 41 -4.08 50.58 16.59
N ALA A 42 -4.42 51.87 16.54
CA ALA A 42 -5.79 52.33 16.77
C ALA A 42 -6.76 51.72 15.75
N TRP A 43 -6.35 51.63 14.48
CA TRP A 43 -7.13 51.00 13.43
C TRP A 43 -7.29 49.49 13.66
N ARG A 44 -6.24 48.77 14.08
CA ARG A 44 -6.31 47.34 14.45
C ARG A 44 -7.25 47.10 15.63
N LEU A 45 -7.13 47.91 16.66
CA LEU A 45 -7.94 47.80 17.87
C LEU A 45 -9.43 48.03 17.56
N SER A 46 -9.74 48.96 16.63
CA SER A 46 -11.12 49.17 16.15
C SER A 46 -11.72 47.92 15.49
N ARG A 47 -10.88 47.01 15.00
CA ARG A 47 -11.25 45.72 14.40
C ARG A 47 -11.09 44.54 15.36
N ARG A 48 -10.73 44.80 16.63
CA ARG A 48 -10.40 43.77 17.64
C ARG A 48 -9.24 42.86 17.24
N GLU A 49 -8.32 43.38 16.43
CA GLU A 49 -7.08 42.71 16.06
C GLU A 49 -5.94 43.22 16.95
N VAL A 50 -5.03 42.33 17.37
CA VAL A 50 -3.85 42.70 18.16
C VAL A 50 -2.64 41.99 17.56
N PHE A 51 -1.71 42.76 16.99
CA PHE A 51 -0.58 42.23 16.24
C PHE A 51 0.70 42.50 17.02
N GLY A 52 1.37 41.43 17.48
CA GLY A 52 2.44 41.57 18.47
C GLY A 52 3.63 42.41 18.00
N PHE A 53 3.95 42.35 16.71
CA PHE A 53 5.07 43.09 16.12
C PHE A 53 4.79 44.57 15.91
N GLU A 54 3.52 44.94 15.68
CA GLU A 54 3.09 46.34 15.58
C GLU A 54 3.15 46.99 16.98
N LEU A 55 2.70 46.27 18.04
CA LEU A 55 2.81 46.73 19.43
C LEU A 55 4.26 46.91 19.87
N GLY A 56 5.14 45.96 19.52
CA GLY A 56 6.57 46.08 19.77
C GLY A 56 7.19 47.26 19.02
N GLY A 57 6.75 47.54 17.79
CA GLY A 57 7.11 48.71 17.03
C GLY A 57 6.67 50.02 17.69
N LEU A 58 5.44 50.08 18.20
CA LEU A 58 4.91 51.23 18.92
C LEU A 58 5.73 51.51 20.19
N ALA A 59 6.02 50.47 20.97
CA ALA A 59 6.87 50.58 22.15
C ALA A 59 8.29 51.06 21.80
N MET A 60 8.87 50.56 20.71
CA MET A 60 10.18 50.99 20.22
C MET A 60 10.18 52.47 19.82
N PHE A 61 9.21 52.93 19.03
CA PHE A 61 9.12 54.34 18.63
C PHE A 61 8.81 55.27 19.80
N ALA A 62 8.02 54.83 20.77
CA ALA A 62 7.80 55.56 22.02
C ALA A 62 9.12 55.73 22.80
N LEU A 63 9.91 54.66 22.90
CA LEU A 63 11.22 54.70 23.55
C LEU A 63 12.17 55.65 22.81
N PHE A 64 12.19 55.63 21.47
CA PHE A 64 12.96 56.60 20.69
C PHE A 64 12.52 58.04 20.93
N GLY A 65 11.21 58.30 21.04
CA GLY A 65 10.69 59.63 21.36
C GLY A 65 11.16 60.11 22.73
N LEU A 66 11.08 59.26 23.75
CA LEU A 66 11.58 59.59 25.09
C LEU A 66 13.11 59.80 25.10
N SER A 67 13.86 58.94 24.43
CA SER A 67 15.30 59.09 24.28
C SER A 67 15.69 60.34 23.49
N TRP A 68 14.89 60.76 22.51
CA TRP A 68 15.09 62.00 21.75
C TRP A 68 14.96 63.24 22.63
N LEU A 69 14.02 63.24 23.57
CA LEU A 69 13.85 64.34 24.52
C LEU A 69 15.04 64.46 25.50
N ALA A 70 15.67 63.33 25.84
CA ALA A 70 16.80 63.31 26.78
C ALA A 70 18.17 63.50 26.11
N ALA A 71 18.38 62.92 24.93
CA ALA A 71 19.66 62.86 24.24
C ALA A 71 19.49 62.85 22.71
N PRO A 72 19.08 63.98 22.10
CA PRO A 72 18.73 64.06 20.68
C PRO A 72 19.89 63.70 19.74
N ASP A 73 21.12 64.17 20.03
CA ASP A 73 22.29 63.90 19.19
C ASP A 73 22.69 62.42 19.22
N TRP A 74 22.58 61.79 20.39
CA TRP A 74 22.90 60.37 20.54
C TRP A 74 21.90 59.49 19.79
N ILE A 75 20.60 59.77 19.95
CA ILE A 75 19.59 58.97 19.26
C ILE A 75 19.63 59.23 17.74
N ALA A 76 19.91 60.46 17.29
CA ALA A 76 20.10 60.78 15.87
C ALA A 76 21.19 59.90 15.24
N ALA A 77 22.30 59.71 15.95
CA ALA A 77 23.43 58.90 15.49
C ALA A 77 23.17 57.38 15.53
N ASN A 78 22.24 56.91 16.36
CA ASN A 78 22.06 55.47 16.65
C ASN A 78 20.69 54.89 16.23
N ALA A 79 19.72 55.72 15.88
CA ALA A 79 18.33 55.31 15.60
C ALA A 79 18.21 54.22 14.52
N LEU A 80 19.07 54.25 13.49
CA LEU A 80 19.02 53.27 12.41
C LEU A 80 19.29 51.85 12.89
N TRP A 81 20.45 51.60 13.52
CA TRP A 81 20.82 50.26 13.97
C TRP A 81 19.98 49.83 15.18
N LEU A 82 19.62 50.76 16.07
CA LEU A 82 18.72 50.49 17.19
C LEU A 82 17.33 50.05 16.72
N SER A 83 16.83 50.58 15.59
CA SER A 83 15.53 50.18 15.07
C SER A 83 15.52 48.72 14.61
N PHE A 84 16.58 48.29 13.92
CA PHE A 84 16.74 46.90 13.50
C PHE A 84 16.97 45.99 14.71
N ALA A 85 17.75 46.43 15.70
CA ALA A 85 17.94 45.68 16.94
C ALA A 85 16.61 45.48 17.68
N GLY A 86 15.80 46.55 17.80
CA GLY A 86 14.47 46.52 18.39
C GLY A 86 13.52 45.56 17.66
N GLN A 87 13.46 45.63 16.33
CA GLN A 87 12.67 44.69 15.53
C GLN A 87 13.11 43.23 15.72
N GLY A 88 14.42 42.97 15.80
CA GLY A 88 14.97 41.65 16.08
C GLY A 88 14.59 41.12 17.45
N VAL A 89 14.73 41.96 18.49
CA VAL A 89 14.33 41.62 19.87
C VAL A 89 12.84 41.36 19.99
N VAL A 90 11.99 42.18 19.37
CA VAL A 90 10.54 41.98 19.35
C VAL A 90 10.19 40.68 18.63
N ALA A 91 10.73 40.45 17.42
CA ALA A 91 10.46 39.25 16.64
C ALA A 91 10.85 37.96 17.38
N LEU A 92 12.04 37.94 17.98
CA LEU A 92 12.53 36.78 18.74
C LEU A 92 11.86 36.62 20.11
N GLY A 93 11.54 37.73 20.78
CA GLY A 93 10.80 37.72 22.05
C GLY A 93 9.38 37.18 21.88
N LEU A 94 8.68 37.61 20.84
CA LEU A 94 7.37 37.07 20.47
C LEU A 94 7.44 35.57 20.11
N LEU A 95 8.49 35.16 19.41
CA LEU A 95 8.74 33.74 19.13
C LEU A 95 8.98 32.93 20.42
N ALA A 96 9.74 33.46 21.37
CA ALA A 96 9.98 32.84 22.68
C ALA A 96 8.68 32.69 23.50
N LEU A 97 7.74 33.62 23.33
CA LEU A 97 6.39 33.55 23.89
C LEU A 97 5.44 32.63 23.09
N ARG A 98 5.96 31.82 22.16
CA ARG A 98 5.19 30.96 21.24
C ARG A 98 4.13 31.72 20.43
N ARG A 99 4.42 32.97 20.07
CA ARG A 99 3.56 33.81 19.21
C ARG A 99 4.38 34.37 18.04
N PRO A 100 4.77 33.55 17.07
CA PRO A 100 5.52 34.04 15.91
C PRO A 100 4.78 35.19 15.24
N TRP A 101 5.42 36.34 15.07
CA TRP A 101 4.74 37.55 14.60
C TRP A 101 4.13 37.39 13.20
N THR A 102 4.72 36.56 12.35
CA THR A 102 4.15 36.28 11.03
C THR A 102 2.83 35.52 11.09
N SER A 103 2.53 34.84 12.20
CA SER A 103 1.27 34.09 12.35
C SER A 103 0.04 34.99 12.45
N ASP A 104 0.17 36.20 13.02
CA ASP A 104 -0.91 37.19 13.09
C ASP A 104 -1.40 37.56 11.68
N TYR A 105 -0.47 37.70 10.74
CA TYR A 105 -0.74 38.00 9.32
C TYR A 105 -1.22 36.77 8.54
N SER A 106 -0.56 35.63 8.74
CA SER A 106 -0.91 34.39 8.05
C SER A 106 -2.31 33.89 8.44
N ARG A 107 -2.76 34.13 9.67
CA ARG A 107 -4.10 33.73 10.17
C ARG A 107 -5.21 34.42 9.41
N ALA A 108 -5.01 35.68 8.99
CA ALA A 108 -5.96 36.41 8.15
C ALA A 108 -6.09 35.81 6.73
N ALA A 109 -5.07 35.10 6.24
CA ALA A 109 -5.07 34.46 4.92
C ALA A 109 -5.49 32.99 4.95
N HIS A 110 -5.19 32.31 6.06
CA HIS A 110 -5.28 30.85 6.19
C HIS A 110 -5.96 30.46 7.51
N ALA A 111 -7.10 31.09 7.82
CA ALA A 111 -7.83 30.89 9.08
C ALA A 111 -8.14 29.41 9.36
N GLY A 112 -8.53 28.64 8.34
CA GLY A 112 -8.84 27.20 8.49
C GLY A 112 -7.65 26.29 8.83
N ALA A 113 -6.41 26.78 8.69
CA ALA A 113 -5.20 26.03 9.03
C ALA A 113 -4.47 26.59 10.27
N ALA A 114 -4.97 27.67 10.86
CA ALA A 114 -4.26 28.50 11.83
C ALA A 114 -3.94 27.79 13.16
N ASP A 115 -4.65 26.71 13.46
CA ASP A 115 -4.49 25.94 14.69
C ASP A 115 -3.70 24.63 14.47
N SER A 116 -3.18 24.43 13.25
CA SER A 116 -2.34 23.27 12.94
C SER A 116 -0.90 23.44 13.46
N PRO A 117 -0.25 22.38 13.97
CA PRO A 117 1.17 22.42 14.34
C PRO A 117 2.09 22.90 13.20
N GLN A 118 1.74 22.55 11.96
CA GLN A 118 2.47 22.94 10.76
C GLN A 118 2.38 24.45 10.52
N PHE A 119 1.21 25.05 10.72
CA PHE A 119 1.03 26.49 10.62
C PHE A 119 1.90 27.23 11.64
N PHE A 120 1.96 26.75 12.88
CA PHE A 120 2.87 27.31 13.88
C PHE A 120 4.34 27.16 13.44
N LEU A 121 4.76 25.97 13.03
CA LEU A 121 6.16 25.69 12.66
C LEU A 121 6.65 26.58 11.52
N VAL A 122 5.85 26.74 10.47
CA VAL A 122 6.21 27.59 9.32
C VAL A 122 6.33 29.05 9.75
N ASN A 123 5.36 29.56 10.52
CA ASN A 123 5.42 30.95 10.99
C ASN A 123 6.56 31.17 12.00
N ALA A 124 6.84 30.20 12.86
CA ALA A 124 7.98 30.20 13.77
C ALA A 124 9.31 30.29 13.03
N ALA A 125 9.49 29.47 11.98
CA ALA A 125 10.69 29.49 11.15
C ALA A 125 10.89 30.85 10.44
N ILE A 126 9.83 31.39 9.82
CA ILE A 126 9.91 32.68 9.13
C ILE A 126 10.13 33.83 10.12
N SER A 127 9.43 33.82 11.25
CA SER A 127 9.57 34.83 12.31
C SER A 127 10.98 34.81 12.91
N GLY A 128 11.53 33.62 13.15
CA GLY A 128 12.90 33.44 13.65
C GLY A 128 13.95 33.89 12.63
N LEU A 129 13.78 33.53 11.35
CA LEU A 129 14.64 34.00 10.26
C LEU A 129 14.71 35.53 10.26
N TRP A 130 13.57 36.21 10.18
CA TRP A 130 13.55 37.67 10.16
C TRP A 130 14.05 38.30 11.46
N GLY A 131 13.80 37.69 12.62
CA GLY A 131 14.39 38.14 13.88
C GLY A 131 15.92 38.16 13.85
N VAL A 132 16.54 37.09 13.34
CA VAL A 132 18.00 37.01 13.16
C VAL A 132 18.48 38.00 12.09
N LEU A 133 17.77 38.11 10.96
CA LEU A 133 18.13 39.06 9.90
C LEU A 133 18.07 40.50 10.40
N PHE A 134 17.08 40.87 11.22
CA PHE A 134 17.00 42.18 11.87
C PHE A 134 18.20 42.46 12.77
N LEU A 135 18.64 41.48 13.57
CA LEU A 135 19.87 41.65 14.36
C LEU A 135 21.12 41.77 13.48
N ALA A 136 21.18 41.04 12.36
CA ALA A 136 22.26 41.18 11.40
C ALA A 136 22.23 42.56 10.69
N PHE A 137 21.05 43.10 10.38
CA PHE A 137 20.91 44.47 9.90
C PHE A 137 21.40 45.48 10.92
N ALA A 138 21.08 45.27 12.19
CA ALA A 138 21.58 46.13 13.27
C ALA A 138 23.11 46.12 13.33
N ALA A 139 23.74 44.95 13.26
CA ALA A 139 25.19 44.83 13.26
C ALA A 139 25.84 45.51 12.03
N LEU A 140 25.27 45.33 10.84
CA LEU A 140 25.75 45.98 9.61
C LEU A 140 25.60 47.51 9.68
N ALA A 141 24.45 48.00 10.17
CA ALA A 141 24.21 49.43 10.34
C ALA A 141 25.12 50.05 11.42
N TRP A 142 25.36 49.35 12.53
CA TRP A 142 26.25 49.78 13.60
C TRP A 142 27.72 49.87 13.14
N SER A 143 28.18 48.88 12.38
CA SER A 143 29.53 48.83 11.78
C SER A 143 29.70 49.71 10.55
N ARG A 144 28.63 50.38 10.08
CA ARG A 144 28.61 51.21 8.86
C ARG A 144 29.06 50.45 7.61
N ALA A 145 28.65 49.18 7.52
CA ALA A 145 28.95 48.35 6.36
C ALA A 145 28.35 48.93 5.06
N PRO A 146 28.93 48.62 3.89
CA PRO A 146 28.40 49.08 2.61
C PRO A 146 26.94 48.68 2.37
N GLY A 147 26.14 49.60 1.82
CA GLY A 147 24.68 49.38 1.63
C GLY A 147 24.30 48.23 0.69
N TRP A 148 25.23 47.71 -0.11
CA TRP A 148 24.97 46.50 -0.90
C TRP A 148 24.81 45.26 -0.01
N MET A 149 25.51 45.19 1.14
CA MET A 149 25.41 44.04 2.05
C MET A 149 24.02 43.93 2.69
N SER A 150 23.45 45.06 3.12
CA SER A 150 22.08 45.10 3.63
C SER A 150 21.07 44.78 2.52
N THR A 151 21.27 45.33 1.32
CA THR A 151 20.40 45.01 0.17
C THR A 151 20.41 43.51 -0.14
N SER A 152 21.59 42.88 -0.18
CA SER A 152 21.74 41.43 -0.38
C SER A 152 21.03 40.62 0.71
N LEU A 153 21.11 41.06 1.96
CA LEU A 153 20.45 40.39 3.09
C LEU A 153 18.92 40.48 3.02
N VAL A 154 18.36 41.62 2.58
CA VAL A 154 16.91 41.79 2.36
C VAL A 154 16.44 40.88 1.22
N VAL A 155 17.16 40.90 0.10
CA VAL A 155 16.84 40.06 -1.06
C VAL A 155 16.90 38.59 -0.67
N PHE A 156 17.92 38.18 0.08
CA PHE A 156 18.03 36.81 0.61
C PHE A 156 16.84 36.44 1.50
N GLY A 157 16.51 37.27 2.50
CA GLY A 157 15.36 37.03 3.38
C GLY A 157 14.03 36.95 2.64
N ALA A 158 13.81 37.82 1.65
CA ALA A 158 12.62 37.81 0.81
C ALA A 158 12.54 36.55 -0.07
N LEU A 159 13.63 36.17 -0.74
CA LEU A 159 13.69 34.95 -1.56
C LEU A 159 13.44 33.69 -0.70
N VAL A 160 14.06 33.59 0.48
CA VAL A 160 13.84 32.47 1.40
C VAL A 160 12.39 32.44 1.90
N SER A 161 11.77 33.60 2.16
CA SER A 161 10.38 33.65 2.62
C SER A 161 9.36 33.26 1.53
N ILE A 162 9.64 33.62 0.27
CA ILE A 162 8.76 33.34 -0.88
C ILE A 162 8.92 31.90 -1.35
N PHE A 163 10.16 31.43 -1.54
CA PHE A 163 10.44 30.12 -2.15
C PHE A 163 10.73 29.02 -1.12
N GLY A 164 11.21 29.37 0.07
CA GLY A 164 11.62 28.43 1.11
C GLY A 164 10.51 27.47 1.54
N PRO A 165 9.28 27.92 1.86
CA PRO A 165 8.20 27.02 2.25
C PRO A 165 7.85 25.99 1.16
N LYS A 166 7.75 26.44 -0.10
CA LYS A 166 7.46 25.54 -1.24
C LYS A 166 8.59 24.54 -1.46
N LEU A 167 9.85 24.98 -1.35
CA LEU A 167 11.01 24.11 -1.45
C LEU A 167 11.03 23.08 -0.32
N ALA A 168 10.78 23.51 0.93
CA ALA A 168 10.71 22.63 2.10
C ALA A 168 9.60 21.58 1.96
N ILE A 169 8.39 21.97 1.55
CA ILE A 169 7.29 21.04 1.28
C ILE A 169 7.69 20.03 0.20
N ASN A 170 8.24 20.50 -0.92
CA ASN A 170 8.67 19.60 -2.00
C ASN A 170 9.77 18.64 -1.54
N LEU A 171 10.73 19.10 -0.72
CA LEU A 171 11.77 18.25 -0.14
C LEU A 171 11.19 17.20 0.81
N VAL A 172 10.22 17.58 1.66
CA VAL A 172 9.54 16.64 2.56
C VAL A 172 8.74 15.62 1.77
N LEU A 173 7.97 16.04 0.76
CA LEU A 173 7.20 15.13 -0.11
C LEU A 173 8.12 14.17 -0.86
N LYS A 174 9.24 14.66 -1.42
CA LYS A 174 10.26 13.80 -2.05
C LYS A 174 10.85 12.80 -1.06
N LYS A 175 11.13 13.23 0.18
CA LYS A 175 11.62 12.34 1.24
C LYS A 175 10.57 11.29 1.63
N MET A 176 9.29 11.66 1.68
CA MET A 176 8.19 10.74 1.95
C MET A 176 8.03 9.72 0.82
N ILE A 177 8.12 10.14 -0.45
CA ILE A 177 8.10 9.25 -1.61
C ILE A 177 9.30 8.29 -1.55
N ALA A 178 10.50 8.81 -1.30
CA ALA A 178 11.70 7.99 -1.19
C ALA A 178 11.61 6.96 -0.04
N ALA A 179 11.00 7.32 1.09
CA ALA A 179 10.83 6.42 2.24
C ALA A 179 9.83 5.28 2.03
N ARG A 180 9.11 5.25 0.90
CA ARG A 180 8.21 4.14 0.52
C ARG A 180 8.95 2.92 -0.02
N GLU A 181 10.21 3.09 -0.38
CA GLU A 181 11.05 2.01 -0.86
C GLU A 181 12.26 1.86 0.06
N THR A 182 12.58 0.63 0.49
CA THR A 182 13.73 0.38 1.37
C THR A 182 15.05 0.52 0.61
N TYR A 183 15.09 0.08 -0.65
CA TYR A 183 16.32 -0.01 -1.44
C TYR A 183 16.23 0.83 -2.71
N HIS A 184 17.22 1.70 -2.92
CA HIS A 184 17.25 2.61 -4.06
C HIS A 184 18.42 2.28 -4.97
N TRP A 185 18.11 1.88 -6.19
CA TRP A 185 19.09 1.75 -7.28
C TRP A 185 18.41 2.14 -8.60
N PRO A 186 19.19 2.66 -9.59
CA PRO A 186 18.65 3.09 -10.87
C PRO A 186 18.08 1.90 -11.65
N ALA A 187 16.97 2.11 -12.35
CA ALA A 187 16.40 1.09 -13.22
C ALA A 187 17.41 0.65 -14.30
N PRO A 188 17.48 -0.64 -14.63
CA PRO A 188 18.37 -1.13 -15.69
C PRO A 188 17.92 -0.61 -17.06
N THR A 189 18.89 -0.47 -17.98
CA THR A 189 18.62 -0.30 -19.41
C THR A 189 18.68 -1.65 -20.11
N PHE A 190 17.74 -1.89 -21.02
CA PHE A 190 17.53 -3.17 -21.69
C PHE A 190 17.98 -3.15 -23.16
N ASP A 191 19.15 -2.55 -23.43
CA ASP A 191 19.67 -2.36 -24.80
C ASP A 191 20.61 -3.50 -25.25
N ALA A 192 21.06 -4.32 -24.31
CA ALA A 192 22.06 -5.36 -24.54
C ALA A 192 21.44 -6.65 -25.11
N LYS A 193 21.90 -7.04 -26.31
CA LYS A 193 21.44 -8.26 -27.00
C LYS A 193 22.15 -9.55 -26.57
N ASP A 194 23.21 -9.44 -25.77
CA ASP A 194 24.07 -10.57 -25.41
C ASP A 194 23.46 -11.49 -24.32
N ASN A 195 22.34 -11.09 -23.71
CA ASN A 195 21.61 -11.93 -22.76
C ASN A 195 20.62 -12.86 -23.46
N ASP A 196 20.41 -14.05 -22.88
CA ASP A 196 19.40 -15.02 -23.33
C ASP A 196 17.99 -14.41 -23.26
N CYS A 197 17.72 -13.63 -22.21
CA CYS A 197 16.51 -12.83 -22.05
C CYS A 197 16.84 -11.49 -21.37
N ASP A 198 15.92 -10.53 -21.43
CA ASP A 198 16.11 -9.24 -20.77
C ASP A 198 15.80 -9.37 -19.28
N VAL A 199 14.74 -10.12 -18.94
CA VAL A 199 14.30 -10.39 -17.57
C VAL A 199 13.99 -11.87 -17.37
N ALA A 200 14.64 -12.48 -16.38
CA ALA A 200 14.28 -13.82 -15.91
C ALA A 200 13.33 -13.72 -14.71
N ILE A 201 12.29 -14.55 -14.68
CA ILE A 201 11.29 -14.59 -13.61
C ILE A 201 11.37 -15.95 -12.90
N VAL A 202 11.52 -15.92 -11.59
CA VAL A 202 11.52 -17.12 -10.73
C VAL A 202 10.13 -17.34 -10.16
N GLY A 203 9.43 -18.34 -10.67
CA GLY A 203 8.07 -18.74 -10.27
C GLY A 203 6.98 -18.18 -11.17
N ALA A 204 6.13 -19.07 -11.68
CA ALA A 204 4.95 -18.82 -12.49
C ALA A 204 3.67 -18.69 -11.64
N GLY A 205 3.78 -18.18 -10.42
CA GLY A 205 2.61 -17.72 -9.66
C GLY A 205 2.05 -16.41 -10.23
N ILE A 206 0.85 -16.01 -9.82
CA ILE A 206 0.15 -14.84 -10.39
C ILE A 206 0.99 -13.55 -10.37
N GLY A 207 1.81 -13.32 -9.33
CA GLY A 207 2.65 -12.12 -9.25
C GLY A 207 3.76 -12.14 -10.31
N GLY A 208 4.38 -13.30 -10.50
CA GLY A 208 5.40 -13.52 -11.52
C GLY A 208 4.82 -13.45 -12.93
N LEU A 209 3.66 -14.07 -13.16
CA LEU A 209 2.95 -14.02 -14.44
C LEU A 209 2.47 -12.59 -14.77
N SER A 210 1.96 -11.84 -13.79
CA SER A 210 1.55 -10.44 -14.00
C SER A 210 2.75 -9.56 -14.35
N ALA A 211 3.87 -9.72 -13.63
CA ALA A 211 5.11 -9.00 -13.93
C ALA A 211 5.63 -9.35 -15.33
N ALA A 212 5.68 -10.64 -15.66
CA ALA A 212 6.15 -11.13 -16.95
C ALA A 212 5.27 -10.61 -18.10
N ALA A 213 3.94 -10.66 -17.96
CA ALA A 213 3.01 -10.18 -18.97
C ALA A 213 3.17 -8.67 -19.23
N LEU A 214 3.31 -7.86 -18.16
CA LEU A 214 3.53 -6.42 -18.27
C LEU A 214 4.91 -6.06 -18.86
N LEU A 215 5.96 -6.81 -18.53
CA LEU A 215 7.29 -6.61 -19.09
C LEU A 215 7.36 -7.04 -20.56
N ALA A 216 6.69 -8.13 -20.93
CA ALA A 216 6.53 -8.55 -22.32
C ALA A 216 5.69 -7.54 -23.12
N ASP A 217 4.64 -6.96 -22.51
CA ASP A 217 3.85 -5.87 -23.09
C ASP A 217 4.68 -4.61 -23.31
N ALA A 218 5.73 -4.40 -22.53
CA ALA A 218 6.71 -3.34 -22.74
C ALA A 218 7.74 -3.66 -23.85
N GLY A 219 7.64 -4.82 -24.50
CA GLY A 219 8.53 -5.27 -25.57
C GLY A 219 9.82 -5.95 -25.09
N LEU A 220 9.92 -6.33 -23.80
CA LEU A 220 11.09 -7.02 -23.27
C LEU A 220 11.00 -8.53 -23.51
N ARG A 221 12.15 -9.16 -23.77
CA ARG A 221 12.27 -10.63 -23.83
C ARG A 221 12.23 -11.18 -22.41
N VAL A 222 11.16 -11.88 -22.05
CA VAL A 222 10.98 -12.44 -20.71
C VAL A 222 11.00 -13.96 -20.72
N ALA A 223 11.60 -14.56 -19.70
CA ALA A 223 11.58 -16.02 -19.49
C ALA A 223 11.18 -16.34 -18.05
N VAL A 224 10.08 -17.07 -17.88
CA VAL A 224 9.56 -17.52 -16.58
C VAL A 224 10.00 -18.95 -16.33
N PHE A 225 10.47 -19.25 -15.13
CA PHE A 225 10.93 -20.58 -14.73
C PHE A 225 10.20 -21.06 -13.48
N ASP A 226 9.53 -22.20 -13.56
CA ASP A 226 8.77 -22.77 -12.45
C ASP A 226 9.12 -24.25 -12.22
N HIS A 227 9.21 -24.68 -10.96
CA HIS A 227 9.49 -26.07 -10.61
C HIS A 227 8.28 -27.00 -10.80
N HIS A 228 7.08 -26.43 -10.81
CA HIS A 228 5.81 -27.14 -10.91
C HIS A 228 5.50 -27.55 -12.34
N VAL A 229 4.53 -28.46 -12.49
CA VAL A 229 4.09 -28.99 -13.79
C VAL A 229 2.98 -28.16 -14.44
N LEU A 230 2.44 -27.17 -13.70
CA LEU A 230 1.38 -26.25 -14.09
C LEU A 230 1.78 -24.84 -13.64
N ALA A 231 1.41 -23.82 -14.42
CA ALA A 231 1.50 -22.43 -14.02
C ALA A 231 0.38 -22.06 -13.02
N GLY A 232 0.53 -20.92 -12.34
CA GLY A 232 -0.48 -20.32 -11.47
C GLY A 232 -0.14 -20.30 -9.97
N GLY A 233 0.85 -21.09 -9.51
CA GLY A 233 1.08 -21.29 -8.08
C GLY A 233 -0.19 -21.82 -7.41
N TYR A 234 -0.70 -21.16 -6.37
CA TYR A 234 -2.01 -21.49 -5.79
C TYR A 234 -3.19 -21.37 -6.77
N CYS A 235 -3.07 -20.57 -7.84
CA CYS A 235 -4.13 -20.27 -8.80
C CYS A 235 -4.14 -21.27 -9.98
N HIS A 236 -4.24 -22.56 -9.69
CA HIS A 236 -4.40 -23.59 -10.72
C HIS A 236 -5.48 -24.60 -10.34
N SER A 237 -5.98 -25.29 -11.37
CA SER A 237 -7.00 -26.33 -11.27
C SER A 237 -6.43 -27.67 -11.71
N TYR A 238 -6.96 -28.76 -11.17
CA TYR A 238 -6.56 -30.11 -11.58
C TYR A 238 -7.74 -31.08 -11.60
N PRO A 239 -7.77 -32.01 -12.57
CA PRO A 239 -8.78 -33.07 -12.61
C PRO A 239 -8.45 -34.21 -11.62
N ARG A 240 -9.50 -34.85 -11.10
CA ARG A 240 -9.45 -36.06 -10.28
C ARG A 240 -10.50 -37.06 -10.73
N LYS A 241 -10.05 -38.26 -11.08
CA LYS A 241 -10.91 -39.39 -11.43
C LYS A 241 -11.34 -40.13 -10.16
N ALA A 242 -12.60 -40.51 -10.08
CA ALA A 242 -13.14 -41.38 -9.04
C ALA A 242 -14.11 -42.41 -9.66
N ARG A 243 -14.70 -43.25 -8.82
CA ARG A 243 -15.76 -44.18 -9.22
C ARG A 243 -17.00 -43.95 -8.37
N HIS A 244 -18.16 -43.94 -9.01
CA HIS A 244 -19.47 -43.85 -8.38
C HIS A 244 -20.43 -44.76 -9.18
N ASP A 245 -21.17 -45.63 -8.49
CA ASP A 245 -22.07 -46.61 -9.11
C ASP A 245 -21.45 -47.41 -10.27
N GLY A 246 -20.20 -47.85 -10.07
CA GLY A 246 -19.45 -48.61 -11.06
C GLY A 246 -18.98 -47.81 -12.29
N LYS A 247 -19.32 -46.52 -12.39
CA LYS A 247 -18.92 -45.62 -13.48
C LYS A 247 -17.74 -44.76 -13.07
N SER A 248 -16.89 -44.41 -14.03
CA SER A 248 -15.84 -43.42 -13.82
C SER A 248 -16.43 -42.02 -13.88
N VAL A 249 -16.14 -41.22 -12.86
CA VAL A 249 -16.53 -39.82 -12.76
C VAL A 249 -15.29 -38.93 -12.67
N LEU A 250 -15.41 -37.67 -13.10
CA LEU A 250 -14.32 -36.71 -13.13
C LEU A 250 -14.73 -35.43 -12.41
N TYR A 251 -13.94 -35.04 -11.41
CA TYR A 251 -14.07 -33.77 -10.70
C TYR A 251 -12.90 -32.86 -11.07
N ARG A 252 -13.10 -31.55 -11.09
CA ARG A 252 -12.04 -30.55 -11.24
C ARG A 252 -11.98 -29.71 -9.97
N PHE A 253 -10.85 -29.76 -9.28
CA PHE A 253 -10.62 -28.97 -8.06
C PHE A 253 -9.65 -27.83 -8.33
N ASP A 254 -9.78 -26.76 -7.57
CA ASP A 254 -8.81 -25.66 -7.50
C ASP A 254 -7.84 -25.87 -6.34
N ALA A 255 -6.60 -25.43 -6.51
CA ALA A 255 -5.57 -25.54 -5.47
C ALA A 255 -5.70 -24.46 -4.39
N GLY A 256 -6.31 -23.30 -4.69
CA GLY A 256 -6.28 -22.16 -3.79
C GLY A 256 -7.44 -21.16 -3.94
N PRO A 257 -7.35 -20.15 -4.83
CA PRO A 257 -8.31 -19.08 -4.89
C PRO A 257 -9.63 -19.55 -5.50
N HIS A 258 -10.71 -19.31 -4.75
CA HIS A 258 -12.08 -19.60 -5.18
C HIS A 258 -12.90 -18.33 -5.36
N ASP A 259 -12.33 -17.17 -5.07
CA ASP A 259 -13.01 -15.90 -4.99
C ASP A 259 -12.05 -14.77 -5.39
N PHE A 260 -12.38 -14.05 -6.45
CA PHE A 260 -11.52 -13.06 -7.09
C PHE A 260 -12.16 -11.67 -6.98
N SER A 261 -11.45 -10.75 -6.33
CA SER A 261 -11.72 -9.32 -6.36
C SER A 261 -11.01 -8.64 -7.55
N GLY A 262 -11.33 -7.38 -7.82
CA GLY A 262 -10.72 -6.58 -8.88
C GLY A 262 -11.29 -6.79 -10.27
N VAL A 263 -12.40 -7.53 -10.42
CA VAL A 263 -13.00 -7.93 -11.70
C VAL A 263 -14.12 -6.96 -12.17
N TRP A 264 -14.44 -5.93 -11.39
CA TRP A 264 -15.39 -4.89 -11.82
C TRP A 264 -14.77 -3.96 -12.89
N ASP A 265 -15.60 -3.15 -13.54
CA ASP A 265 -15.14 -2.13 -14.49
C ASP A 265 -14.17 -1.13 -13.84
N GLY A 266 -12.98 -0.97 -14.41
CA GLY A 266 -11.89 -0.19 -13.81
C GLY A 266 -11.21 -0.84 -12.59
N GLY A 267 -11.54 -2.08 -12.24
CA GLY A 267 -10.86 -2.86 -11.20
C GLY A 267 -9.47 -3.35 -11.60
N THR A 268 -8.65 -3.73 -10.62
CA THR A 268 -7.24 -4.12 -10.82
C THR A 268 -7.06 -5.28 -11.80
N ILE A 269 -7.85 -6.35 -11.66
CA ILE A 269 -7.74 -7.54 -12.53
C ILE A 269 -8.27 -7.21 -13.92
N SER A 270 -9.43 -6.55 -14.01
CA SER A 270 -10.01 -6.14 -15.29
C SER A 270 -9.06 -5.22 -16.06
N GLY A 271 -8.50 -4.20 -15.40
CA GLY A 271 -7.56 -3.28 -16.04
C GLY A 271 -6.26 -3.93 -16.50
N LEU A 272 -5.75 -4.93 -15.77
CA LEU A 272 -4.63 -5.75 -16.25
C LEU A 272 -5.00 -6.52 -17.53
N LEU A 273 -6.14 -7.23 -17.51
CA LEU A 273 -6.58 -8.03 -18.64
C LEU A 273 -6.92 -7.17 -19.87
N ASP A 274 -7.52 -5.99 -19.66
CA ASP A 274 -7.81 -5.01 -20.70
C ASP A 274 -6.54 -4.47 -21.33
N ARG A 275 -5.55 -4.11 -20.50
CA ARG A 275 -4.22 -3.68 -20.99
C ARG A 275 -3.58 -4.76 -21.85
N LEU A 276 -3.69 -6.02 -21.41
CA LEU A 276 -3.16 -7.17 -22.15
C LEU A 276 -4.05 -7.56 -23.35
N GLY A 277 -5.25 -6.99 -23.49
CA GLY A 277 -6.20 -7.27 -24.56
C GLY A 277 -6.84 -8.65 -24.48
N VAL A 278 -6.91 -9.25 -23.29
CA VAL A 278 -7.36 -10.64 -23.06
C VAL A 278 -8.54 -10.75 -22.10
N ALA A 279 -9.20 -9.63 -21.78
CA ALA A 279 -10.34 -9.59 -20.86
C ALA A 279 -11.52 -10.44 -21.33
N ASP A 280 -11.72 -10.55 -22.65
CA ASP A 280 -12.79 -11.34 -23.28
C ASP A 280 -12.57 -12.85 -23.24
N ARG A 281 -11.39 -13.31 -22.80
CA ARG A 281 -11.03 -14.74 -22.74
C ARG A 281 -11.49 -15.44 -21.46
N ILE A 282 -12.01 -14.71 -20.47
CA ILE A 282 -12.46 -15.26 -19.20
C ILE A 282 -13.93 -14.93 -18.98
N ASP A 283 -14.75 -15.96 -18.81
CA ASP A 283 -16.14 -15.81 -18.37
C ASP A 283 -16.19 -15.84 -16.84
N TRP A 284 -16.51 -14.69 -16.24
CA TRP A 284 -16.55 -14.51 -14.79
C TRP A 284 -17.97 -14.71 -14.25
N ALA A 285 -18.12 -15.64 -13.30
CA ALA A 285 -19.34 -15.84 -12.55
C ALA A 285 -19.26 -15.11 -11.20
N ARG A 286 -20.23 -14.24 -10.89
CA ARG A 286 -20.32 -13.60 -9.57
C ARG A 286 -20.69 -14.63 -8.50
N ILE A 287 -19.99 -14.58 -7.38
CA ILE A 287 -20.15 -15.46 -6.23
C ILE A 287 -21.04 -14.79 -5.18
N ASP A 288 -21.94 -15.56 -4.59
CA ASP A 288 -22.70 -15.14 -3.41
C ASP A 288 -22.13 -15.82 -2.15
N HIS A 289 -22.10 -15.06 -1.05
CA HIS A 289 -21.51 -15.48 0.23
C HIS A 289 -22.59 -15.83 1.26
N SER A 290 -22.22 -16.63 2.26
CA SER A 290 -23.05 -16.89 3.44
C SER A 290 -22.18 -17.08 4.67
N TYR A 291 -22.58 -16.51 5.80
CA TYR A 291 -21.95 -16.74 7.10
C TYR A 291 -22.92 -17.49 8.01
N ARG A 292 -22.53 -18.68 8.45
CA ARG A 292 -23.31 -19.53 9.34
C ARG A 292 -22.76 -19.37 10.75
N THR A 293 -23.55 -18.74 11.62
CA THR A 293 -23.17 -18.43 13.01
C THR A 293 -24.12 -19.10 14.00
N GLU A 294 -23.80 -19.07 15.29
CA GLU A 294 -24.72 -19.54 16.33
C GLU A 294 -26.06 -18.79 16.33
N THR A 295 -26.02 -17.52 15.92
CA THR A 295 -27.21 -16.65 15.86
C THR A 295 -28.03 -16.82 14.57
N GLY A 296 -27.69 -17.82 13.76
CA GLY A 296 -28.29 -18.07 12.45
C GLY A 296 -27.40 -17.65 11.28
N ALA A 297 -28.01 -17.59 10.11
CA ALA A 297 -27.35 -17.27 8.86
C ALA A 297 -27.34 -15.76 8.58
N ILE A 298 -26.25 -15.30 7.97
CA ILE A 298 -26.11 -13.96 7.40
C ILE A 298 -25.73 -14.17 5.94
N ASP A 299 -26.65 -13.91 5.03
CA ASP A 299 -26.43 -14.01 3.59
C ASP A 299 -26.34 -12.58 3.05
N PRO A 300 -25.12 -12.03 2.84
CA PRO A 300 -24.99 -10.65 2.38
C PRO A 300 -25.66 -10.45 1.02
N PRO A 301 -26.57 -9.47 0.89
CA PRO A 301 -27.06 -9.03 -0.41
C PRO A 301 -25.93 -8.51 -1.30
N ARG A 302 -26.17 -8.55 -2.62
CA ARG A 302 -25.21 -8.07 -3.63
C ARG A 302 -24.98 -6.56 -3.62
N ASP A 303 -25.92 -5.78 -3.08
CA ASP A 303 -25.72 -4.35 -2.82
C ASP A 303 -25.34 -4.17 -1.34
N TRP A 304 -24.21 -3.53 -1.10
CA TRP A 304 -23.70 -3.31 0.25
C TRP A 304 -24.62 -2.44 1.11
N ARG A 305 -25.44 -1.57 0.52
CA ARG A 305 -26.42 -0.75 1.25
C ARG A 305 -27.56 -1.60 1.77
N ASP A 306 -27.97 -2.60 0.98
CA ASP A 306 -28.95 -3.59 1.42
C ASP A 306 -28.34 -4.50 2.49
N TYR A 307 -27.05 -4.83 2.39
CA TYR A 307 -26.35 -5.53 3.46
C TYR A 307 -26.29 -4.72 4.76
N ALA A 308 -25.93 -3.44 4.69
CA ALA A 308 -25.95 -2.54 5.84
C ALA A 308 -27.36 -2.40 6.44
N ARG A 309 -28.42 -2.37 5.60
CA ARG A 309 -29.81 -2.36 6.06
C ARG A 309 -30.19 -3.66 6.77
N MET A 310 -29.88 -4.81 6.18
CA MET A 310 -30.12 -6.14 6.78
C MET A 310 -29.43 -6.27 8.14
N LEU A 311 -28.18 -5.80 8.26
CA LEU A 311 -27.48 -5.77 9.54
C LEU A 311 -28.14 -4.78 10.52
N GLY A 312 -28.61 -3.63 10.06
CA GLY A 312 -29.36 -2.68 10.87
C GLY A 312 -30.69 -3.24 11.39
N GLU A 313 -31.39 -4.05 10.60
CA GLU A 313 -32.60 -4.77 11.02
C GLU A 313 -32.28 -5.83 12.08
N LYS A 314 -31.15 -6.53 11.93
CA LYS A 314 -30.67 -7.52 12.91
C LYS A 314 -30.14 -6.88 14.20
N PHE A 315 -29.60 -5.67 14.13
CA PHE A 315 -29.04 -4.92 15.26
C PHE A 315 -29.60 -3.49 15.33
N PRO A 316 -30.88 -3.31 15.73
CA PRO A 316 -31.56 -2.01 15.66
C PRO A 316 -30.85 -0.88 16.40
N ASP A 317 -30.30 -1.16 17.58
CA ASP A 317 -29.59 -0.17 18.41
C ASP A 317 -28.29 0.34 17.74
N SER A 318 -27.71 -0.45 16.83
CA SER A 318 -26.49 -0.11 16.10
C SER A 318 -26.76 0.30 14.64
N ALA A 319 -28.02 0.34 14.18
CA ALA A 319 -28.36 0.49 12.77
C ALA A 319 -27.79 1.77 12.13
N ALA A 320 -27.86 2.91 12.83
CA ALA A 320 -27.29 4.16 12.35
C ALA A 320 -25.76 4.12 12.26
N GLY A 321 -25.11 3.51 13.25
CA GLY A 321 -23.66 3.31 13.30
C GLY A 321 -23.17 2.37 12.19
N ILE A 322 -23.87 1.26 11.96
CA ILE A 322 -23.58 0.31 10.88
C ILE A 322 -23.62 1.01 9.51
N ARG A 323 -24.70 1.75 9.22
CA ARG A 323 -24.82 2.47 7.95
C ARG A 323 -23.66 3.46 7.77
N SER A 324 -23.39 4.27 8.80
CA SER A 324 -22.31 5.25 8.75
C SER A 324 -20.92 4.60 8.61
N LEU A 325 -20.70 3.43 9.22
CA LEU A 325 -19.46 2.67 9.09
C LEU A 325 -19.26 2.19 7.64
N PHE A 326 -20.27 1.57 7.04
CA PHE A 326 -20.18 1.10 5.66
C PHE A 326 -19.98 2.25 4.67
N GLU A 327 -20.64 3.40 4.88
CA GLU A 327 -20.40 4.63 4.09
C GLU A 327 -18.95 5.10 4.20
N SER A 328 -18.38 5.15 5.42
CA SER A 328 -16.97 5.51 5.63
C SER A 328 -16.01 4.52 4.96
N ILE A 329 -16.21 3.21 5.13
CA ILE A 329 -15.36 2.18 4.53
C ILE A 329 -15.44 2.27 2.99
N HIS A 330 -16.64 2.44 2.43
CA HIS A 330 -16.84 2.61 0.99
C HIS A 330 -16.13 3.86 0.47
N ALA A 331 -16.23 5.00 1.16
CA ALA A 331 -15.52 6.23 0.76
C ALA A 331 -13.99 6.06 0.79
N ILE A 332 -13.45 5.36 1.79
CA ILE A 332 -12.01 5.05 1.85
C ILE A 332 -11.61 4.10 0.71
N PHE A 333 -12.45 3.10 0.40
CA PHE A 333 -12.24 2.17 -0.70
C PHE A 333 -12.15 2.90 -2.04
N GLU A 334 -13.13 3.75 -2.34
CA GLU A 334 -13.14 4.54 -3.59
C GLU A 334 -11.93 5.50 -3.67
N ASP A 335 -11.58 6.20 -2.58
CA ASP A 335 -10.39 7.06 -2.51
C ASP A 335 -9.09 6.29 -2.81
N MET A 336 -8.98 5.06 -2.33
CA MET A 336 -7.80 4.21 -2.53
C MET A 336 -7.71 3.71 -3.97
N TYR A 337 -8.81 3.22 -4.55
CA TYR A 337 -8.83 2.67 -5.90
C TYR A 337 -8.78 3.72 -7.00
N ALA A 338 -9.26 4.95 -6.75
CA ALA A 338 -9.11 6.08 -7.66
C ALA A 338 -7.63 6.37 -8.00
N THR A 339 -6.69 5.98 -7.13
CA THR A 339 -5.25 6.13 -7.42
C THR A 339 -4.74 5.23 -8.55
N GLY A 340 -5.51 4.22 -8.94
CA GLY A 340 -5.23 3.38 -10.10
C GLY A 340 -5.58 4.03 -11.44
N GLU A 341 -6.35 5.14 -11.44
CA GLU A 341 -6.69 5.86 -12.66
C GLU A 341 -5.43 6.40 -13.35
N GLY A 342 -5.25 6.03 -14.62
CA GLY A 342 -4.05 6.35 -15.38
C GLY A 342 -2.80 5.54 -14.98
N ARG A 343 -2.95 4.49 -14.17
CA ARG A 343 -1.90 3.53 -13.79
C ARG A 343 -2.31 2.08 -14.10
N SER A 344 -2.98 1.86 -15.24
CA SER A 344 -3.50 0.54 -15.63
C SER A 344 -4.40 -0.10 -14.55
N CYS A 345 -5.17 0.74 -13.84
CA CYS A 345 -6.03 0.34 -12.72
C CYS A 345 -5.28 -0.31 -11.55
N ILE A 346 -3.96 -0.16 -11.44
CA ILE A 346 -3.17 -0.65 -10.31
C ILE A 346 -3.11 0.44 -9.23
N PRO A 347 -3.78 0.25 -8.08
CA PRO A 347 -3.78 1.24 -7.01
C PRO A 347 -2.36 1.46 -6.46
N GLY A 348 -2.04 2.71 -6.14
CA GLY A 348 -0.74 3.08 -5.60
C GLY A 348 -0.65 4.58 -5.36
N LEU A 349 0.00 4.97 -4.27
CA LEU A 349 0.16 6.39 -3.97
C LEU A 349 0.96 7.10 -5.07
N PRO A 350 0.58 8.34 -5.44
CA PRO A 350 1.29 9.09 -6.48
C PRO A 350 2.79 9.24 -6.20
N SER A 351 3.61 9.07 -7.25
CA SER A 351 5.05 9.31 -7.25
C SER A 351 5.42 10.78 -7.52
N ASP A 352 4.47 11.57 -8.02
CA ASP A 352 4.63 12.99 -8.28
C ASP A 352 4.31 13.84 -7.02
N PRO A 353 5.22 14.74 -6.58
CA PRO A 353 4.98 15.59 -5.42
C PRO A 353 3.75 16.50 -5.54
N ALA A 354 3.37 16.96 -6.73
CA ALA A 354 2.19 17.82 -6.88
C ALA A 354 0.90 17.04 -6.69
N LYS A 355 0.78 15.84 -7.29
CA LYS A 355 -0.34 14.91 -7.03
C LYS A 355 -0.41 14.50 -5.57
N LEU A 356 0.72 14.22 -4.93
CA LEU A 356 0.76 13.87 -3.50
C LEU A 356 0.32 15.03 -2.60
N LEU A 357 0.62 16.27 -2.98
CA LEU A 357 0.15 17.47 -2.27
C LEU A 357 -1.35 17.69 -2.45
N ALA A 358 -1.92 17.32 -3.61
CA ALA A 358 -3.34 17.42 -3.90
C ALA A 358 -4.17 16.31 -3.21
N PHE A 359 -3.54 15.16 -2.94
CA PHE A 359 -4.17 13.95 -2.40
C PHE A 359 -5.08 14.19 -1.17
N PRO A 360 -4.71 14.98 -0.13
CA PRO A 360 -5.60 15.20 1.01
C PRO A 360 -6.91 15.93 0.67
N LYS A 361 -6.89 16.74 -0.40
CA LYS A 361 -8.06 17.48 -0.89
C LYS A 361 -8.91 16.61 -1.81
N GLU A 362 -8.28 15.83 -2.67
CA GLU A 362 -8.95 14.97 -3.65
C GLU A 362 -9.49 13.68 -3.02
N HIS A 363 -8.79 13.15 -2.01
CA HIS A 363 -9.06 11.86 -1.35
C HIS A 363 -9.04 12.00 0.19
N PRO A 364 -9.96 12.80 0.76
CA PRO A 364 -9.91 13.17 2.18
C PRO A 364 -10.12 12.00 3.15
N HIS A 365 -10.90 10.98 2.77
CA HIS A 365 -11.16 9.83 3.63
C HIS A 365 -9.96 8.89 3.65
N GLY A 366 -9.41 8.61 2.47
CA GLY A 366 -8.16 7.86 2.30
C GLY A 366 -7.03 8.50 3.08
N PHE A 367 -6.81 9.81 2.91
CA PHE A 367 -5.77 10.54 3.65
C PHE A 367 -5.95 10.47 5.16
N LYS A 368 -7.18 10.60 5.66
CA LYS A 368 -7.48 10.59 7.09
C LYS A 368 -7.23 9.21 7.72
N TRP A 369 -7.65 8.13 7.06
CA TRP A 369 -7.82 6.83 7.70
C TRP A 369 -6.79 5.76 7.30
N MET A 370 -6.23 5.76 6.09
CA MET A 370 -5.42 4.64 5.58
C MET A 370 -4.28 4.19 6.51
N GLY A 371 -3.59 5.15 7.16
CA GLY A 371 -2.50 4.86 8.10
C GLY A 371 -2.91 4.53 9.53
N ARG A 372 -4.21 4.55 9.85
CA ARG A 372 -4.73 4.32 11.21
C ARG A 372 -5.19 2.86 11.39
N PRO A 373 -5.21 2.33 12.62
CA PRO A 373 -5.84 1.04 12.92
C PRO A 373 -7.28 0.98 12.40
N PHE A 374 -7.68 -0.15 11.84
CA PHE A 374 -9.07 -0.37 11.40
C PHE A 374 -10.04 -0.38 12.57
N ASP A 375 -9.62 -0.91 13.72
CA ASP A 375 -10.41 -0.91 14.96
C ASP A 375 -10.83 0.50 15.38
N ASP A 376 -9.97 1.51 15.17
CA ASP A 376 -10.28 2.91 15.49
C ASP A 376 -11.40 3.46 14.59
N LEU A 377 -11.43 3.04 13.31
CA LEU A 377 -12.51 3.39 12.40
C LEU A 377 -13.82 2.75 12.85
N VAL A 378 -13.81 1.44 13.13
CA VAL A 378 -14.99 0.71 13.61
C VAL A 378 -15.54 1.34 14.90
N ALA A 379 -14.67 1.57 15.89
CA ALA A 379 -15.04 2.14 17.19
C ALA A 379 -15.59 3.58 17.08
N SER A 380 -15.25 4.32 16.02
CA SER A 380 -15.80 5.65 15.77
C SER A 380 -17.27 5.65 15.30
N HIS A 381 -17.80 4.48 14.93
CA HIS A 381 -19.17 4.32 14.42
C HIS A 381 -20.01 3.34 15.23
N VAL A 382 -19.43 2.25 15.75
CA VAL A 382 -20.16 1.17 16.43
C VAL A 382 -19.37 0.65 17.64
N SER A 383 -20.07 0.38 18.75
CA SER A 383 -19.49 -0.21 19.95
C SER A 383 -20.09 -1.57 20.34
N ASP A 384 -21.16 -2.05 19.68
CA ASP A 384 -21.76 -3.35 19.96
C ASP A 384 -20.80 -4.49 19.55
N PRO A 385 -20.31 -5.30 20.51
CA PRO A 385 -19.36 -6.38 20.23
C PRO A 385 -19.88 -7.41 19.19
N ARG A 386 -21.20 -7.62 19.13
CA ARG A 386 -21.82 -8.56 18.17
C ARG A 386 -21.69 -8.04 16.73
N VAL A 387 -21.81 -6.73 16.55
CA VAL A 387 -21.64 -6.09 15.24
C VAL A 387 -20.18 -6.07 14.84
N VAL A 388 -19.28 -5.71 15.78
CA VAL A 388 -17.83 -5.71 15.53
C VAL A 388 -17.35 -7.09 15.06
N GLN A 389 -17.85 -8.17 15.67
CA GLN A 389 -17.55 -9.53 15.26
C GLN A 389 -17.96 -9.82 13.80
N VAL A 390 -19.15 -9.36 13.37
CA VAL A 390 -19.63 -9.53 11.99
C VAL A 390 -18.78 -8.73 11.00
N ILE A 391 -18.44 -7.48 11.34
CA ILE A 391 -17.58 -6.62 10.49
C ILE A 391 -16.19 -7.24 10.31
N ASN A 392 -15.65 -7.88 11.35
CA ASN A 392 -14.34 -8.54 11.31
C ASN A 392 -14.36 -9.93 10.69
N ALA A 393 -15.50 -10.45 10.21
CA ALA A 393 -15.59 -11.78 9.62
C ALA A 393 -14.68 -11.97 8.39
N LEU A 394 -14.40 -10.90 7.63
CA LEU A 394 -13.50 -10.95 6.48
C LEU A 394 -12.01 -10.99 6.84
N VAL A 395 -11.63 -10.85 8.12
CA VAL A 395 -10.20 -10.84 8.52
C VAL A 395 -9.49 -12.15 8.12
N GLY A 396 -10.22 -13.26 8.01
CA GLY A 396 -9.71 -14.56 7.55
C GLY A 396 -9.13 -14.55 6.13
N TYR A 397 -9.52 -13.60 5.27
CA TYR A 397 -8.91 -13.47 3.95
C TYR A 397 -7.50 -12.85 4.00
N LEU A 398 -7.12 -12.25 5.13
CA LEU A 398 -5.86 -11.51 5.29
C LEU A 398 -4.87 -12.20 6.23
N GLY A 399 -5.37 -13.05 7.13
CA GLY A 399 -4.56 -13.76 8.12
C GLY A 399 -5.41 -14.48 9.16
N ASP A 400 -4.80 -14.86 10.28
CA ASP A 400 -5.43 -15.59 11.38
C ASP A 400 -5.97 -14.67 12.51
N GLY A 401 -5.97 -13.34 12.29
CA GLY A 401 -6.51 -12.36 13.24
C GLY A 401 -5.59 -11.99 14.40
N THR A 402 -4.33 -12.47 14.41
CA THR A 402 -3.34 -12.15 15.46
C THR A 402 -2.78 -10.73 15.36
N GLU A 403 -2.78 -10.13 14.16
CA GLU A 403 -2.25 -8.80 13.90
C GLU A 403 -3.35 -7.73 13.90
N LYS A 404 -3.05 -6.55 14.49
CA LYS A 404 -3.88 -5.36 14.30
C LYS A 404 -3.63 -4.76 12.91
N LEU A 405 -4.68 -4.69 12.10
CA LEU A 405 -4.61 -4.20 10.72
C LEU A 405 -4.89 -2.69 10.65
N THR A 406 -4.25 -2.00 9.72
CA THR A 406 -4.61 -0.61 9.36
C THR A 406 -5.78 -0.59 8.39
N CYS A 407 -6.42 0.57 8.23
CA CYS A 407 -7.47 0.74 7.22
C CYS A 407 -6.96 0.43 5.80
N ALA A 408 -5.73 0.81 5.44
CA ALA A 408 -5.16 0.49 4.12
C ALA A 408 -5.05 -1.02 3.85
N GLN A 409 -5.02 -1.84 4.90
CA GLN A 409 -4.90 -3.29 4.78
C GLN A 409 -6.27 -3.98 4.83
N MET A 410 -7.17 -3.48 5.67
CA MET A 410 -8.49 -4.08 5.87
C MET A 410 -9.50 -3.60 4.82
N VAL A 411 -9.55 -2.30 4.48
CA VAL A 411 -10.56 -1.75 3.56
C VAL A 411 -10.60 -2.43 2.17
N PRO A 412 -9.48 -2.82 1.52
CA PRO A 412 -9.55 -3.54 0.24
C PRO A 412 -10.44 -4.79 0.27
N ILE A 413 -10.48 -5.51 1.38
CA ILE A 413 -11.27 -6.75 1.49
C ILE A 413 -12.78 -6.49 1.45
N PHE A 414 -13.23 -5.28 1.81
CA PHE A 414 -14.64 -4.91 1.66
C PHE A 414 -15.06 -4.76 0.19
N GLY A 415 -14.10 -4.79 -0.75
CA GLY A 415 -14.38 -4.92 -2.19
C GLY A 415 -15.26 -6.11 -2.53
N TYR A 416 -15.19 -7.22 -1.76
CA TYR A 416 -16.10 -8.37 -1.93
C TYR A 416 -17.57 -8.01 -1.66
N TYR A 417 -17.84 -7.06 -0.76
CA TYR A 417 -19.18 -6.54 -0.51
C TYR A 417 -19.56 -5.41 -1.47
N PHE A 418 -18.62 -4.52 -1.81
CA PHE A 418 -18.92 -3.33 -2.62
C PHE A 418 -19.00 -3.61 -4.12
N LYS A 419 -18.10 -4.45 -4.63
CA LYS A 419 -17.93 -4.72 -6.05
C LYS A 419 -18.17 -6.19 -6.40
N GLY A 420 -18.17 -7.07 -5.41
CA GLY A 420 -18.45 -8.50 -5.55
C GLY A 420 -17.20 -9.35 -5.67
N GLY A 421 -17.37 -10.63 -5.35
CA GLY A 421 -16.43 -11.70 -5.63
C GLY A 421 -16.79 -12.46 -6.90
N PHE A 422 -15.79 -12.94 -7.64
CA PHE A 422 -15.97 -13.61 -8.92
C PHE A 422 -15.18 -14.92 -9.02
N TYR A 423 -15.68 -15.86 -9.81
CA TYR A 423 -15.02 -17.12 -10.13
C TYR A 423 -14.87 -17.25 -11.65
N PRO A 424 -13.68 -17.60 -12.18
CA PRO A 424 -13.52 -17.85 -13.60
C PRO A 424 -14.11 -19.22 -13.95
N LYS A 425 -15.13 -19.24 -14.83
CA LYS A 425 -15.67 -20.51 -15.34
C LYS A 425 -14.58 -21.29 -16.07
N GLY A 426 -14.51 -22.58 -15.81
CA GLY A 426 -13.42 -23.47 -16.21
C GLY A 426 -12.35 -23.66 -15.13
N GLY A 427 -12.43 -22.95 -14.00
CA GLY A 427 -11.51 -23.10 -12.87
C GLY A 427 -10.51 -21.96 -12.73
N SER A 428 -9.92 -21.86 -11.54
CA SER A 428 -8.90 -20.84 -11.21
C SER A 428 -7.70 -20.82 -12.17
N SER A 429 -7.37 -21.95 -12.82
CA SER A 429 -6.30 -21.99 -13.83
C SER A 429 -6.57 -21.08 -15.03
N ARG A 430 -7.84 -20.79 -15.36
CA ARG A 430 -8.15 -19.93 -16.51
C ARG A 430 -7.51 -18.56 -16.41
N PHE A 431 -7.39 -18.03 -15.19
CA PHE A 431 -6.70 -16.76 -14.99
C PHE A 431 -5.19 -16.88 -15.25
N SER A 432 -4.54 -17.94 -14.76
CA SER A 432 -3.10 -18.16 -15.04
C SER A 432 -2.85 -18.49 -16.51
N ASP A 433 -3.73 -19.28 -17.14
CA ASP A 433 -3.60 -19.71 -18.54
C ASP A 433 -3.61 -18.49 -19.46
N VAL A 434 -4.56 -17.57 -19.26
CA VAL A 434 -4.66 -16.34 -20.05
C VAL A 434 -3.44 -15.42 -19.87
N LEU A 435 -2.85 -15.37 -18.67
CA LEU A 435 -1.60 -14.63 -18.46
C LEU A 435 -0.41 -15.29 -19.18
N VAL A 436 -0.33 -16.63 -19.18
CA VAL A 436 0.68 -17.37 -19.95
C VAL A 436 0.53 -17.11 -21.44
N GLU A 437 -0.68 -17.22 -21.99
CA GLU A 437 -0.97 -16.88 -23.38
C GLU A 437 -0.54 -15.46 -23.72
N ALA A 438 -0.88 -14.49 -22.87
CA ALA A 438 -0.53 -13.08 -23.08
C ALA A 438 1.00 -12.84 -23.09
N ILE A 439 1.77 -13.61 -22.32
CA ILE A 439 3.24 -13.59 -22.32
C ILE A 439 3.77 -14.17 -23.63
N GLU A 440 3.31 -15.35 -24.03
CA GLU A 440 3.79 -16.07 -25.21
C GLU A 440 3.45 -15.33 -26.51
N GLU A 441 2.24 -14.76 -26.62
CA GLU A 441 1.83 -13.91 -27.76
C GLU A 441 2.72 -12.66 -27.92
N ARG A 442 3.39 -12.24 -26.85
CA ARG A 442 4.32 -11.10 -26.81
C ARG A 442 5.78 -11.51 -26.89
N GLY A 443 6.06 -12.77 -27.23
CA GLY A 443 7.41 -13.29 -27.43
C GLY A 443 8.15 -13.66 -26.15
N GLY A 444 7.47 -13.68 -25.01
CA GLY A 444 8.00 -14.27 -23.78
C GLY A 444 7.89 -15.79 -23.78
N ALA A 445 8.53 -16.45 -22.81
CA ALA A 445 8.48 -17.90 -22.64
C ALA A 445 8.19 -18.32 -21.20
N VAL A 446 7.40 -19.38 -21.01
CA VAL A 446 7.10 -19.96 -19.71
C VAL A 446 7.59 -21.42 -19.64
N HIS A 447 8.62 -21.65 -18.84
CA HIS A 447 9.27 -22.94 -18.67
C HIS A 447 8.85 -23.62 -17.36
N LEU A 448 7.90 -24.55 -17.48
CA LEU A 448 7.48 -25.42 -16.39
C LEU A 448 8.48 -26.56 -16.17
N LYS A 449 8.40 -27.24 -15.02
CA LYS A 449 9.34 -28.32 -14.62
C LYS A 449 10.81 -27.93 -14.69
N THR A 450 11.09 -26.63 -14.57
CA THR A 450 12.41 -26.03 -14.75
C THR A 450 12.81 -25.30 -13.46
N PRO A 451 13.09 -26.04 -12.37
CA PRO A 451 13.40 -25.44 -11.09
C PRO A 451 14.70 -24.61 -11.16
N VAL A 452 14.63 -23.38 -10.67
CA VAL A 452 15.80 -22.52 -10.44
C VAL A 452 16.58 -23.04 -9.23
N LYS A 453 17.91 -23.15 -9.39
CA LYS A 453 18.84 -23.56 -8.34
C LYS A 453 19.37 -22.37 -7.56
N ARG A 454 19.75 -21.29 -8.24
CA ARG A 454 20.20 -20.03 -7.63
C ARG A 454 20.04 -18.85 -8.58
N ILE A 455 19.99 -17.65 -8.02
CA ILE A 455 20.06 -16.37 -8.73
C ILE A 455 21.54 -16.01 -8.88
N VAL A 456 21.99 -15.79 -10.11
CA VAL A 456 23.37 -15.42 -10.40
C VAL A 456 23.54 -13.92 -10.13
N VAL A 457 24.53 -13.55 -9.32
CA VAL A 457 24.83 -12.16 -8.99
C VAL A 457 26.26 -11.84 -9.39
N GLU A 458 26.43 -10.79 -10.19
CA GLU A 458 27.73 -10.29 -10.66
C GLU A 458 27.83 -8.80 -10.32
N ASN A 459 28.94 -8.37 -9.72
CA ASN A 459 29.15 -6.97 -9.31
C ASN A 459 28.00 -6.40 -8.46
N GLY A 460 27.41 -7.21 -7.58
CA GLY A 460 26.29 -6.82 -6.72
C GLY A 460 24.97 -6.56 -7.46
N ALA A 461 24.83 -7.03 -8.70
CA ALA A 461 23.59 -6.99 -9.47
C ALA A 461 23.18 -8.40 -9.93
N ALA A 462 21.89 -8.69 -9.96
CA ALA A 462 21.39 -9.92 -10.57
C ALA A 462 21.72 -9.94 -12.07
N ALA A 463 22.24 -11.06 -12.53
CA ALA A 463 22.77 -11.27 -13.88
C ALA A 463 22.16 -12.51 -14.58
N GLY A 464 21.11 -13.09 -13.99
CA GLY A 464 20.43 -14.27 -14.51
C GLY A 464 20.13 -15.31 -13.43
N VAL A 465 19.84 -16.53 -13.87
CA VAL A 465 19.51 -17.67 -13.01
C VAL A 465 20.27 -18.92 -13.44
N GLU A 466 20.70 -19.73 -12.48
CA GLU A 466 21.18 -21.09 -12.72
C GLU A 466 20.03 -22.06 -12.46
N LEU A 467 19.77 -22.94 -13.42
CA LEU A 467 18.75 -23.98 -13.33
C LEU A 467 19.30 -25.22 -12.63
N ARG A 468 18.45 -26.10 -12.09
CA ARG A 468 18.93 -27.33 -11.41
C ARG A 468 19.68 -28.30 -12.30
N ASP A 469 19.49 -28.23 -13.63
CA ASP A 469 20.24 -29.04 -14.60
C ASP A 469 21.64 -28.47 -14.91
N GLY A 470 22.01 -27.33 -14.28
CA GLY A 470 23.30 -26.69 -14.42
C GLY A 470 23.38 -25.63 -15.53
N ARG A 471 22.34 -25.48 -16.36
CA ARG A 471 22.29 -24.40 -17.35
C ARG A 471 22.20 -23.04 -16.65
N ILE A 472 22.91 -22.06 -17.19
CA ILE A 472 22.83 -20.66 -16.76
C ILE A 472 22.09 -19.88 -17.83
N VAL A 473 20.99 -19.23 -17.43
CA VAL A 473 20.24 -18.30 -18.28
C VAL A 473 20.63 -16.89 -17.88
N ARG A 474 21.29 -16.17 -18.78
CA ARG A 474 21.72 -14.78 -18.57
C ARG A 474 20.57 -13.82 -18.76
N ALA A 475 20.45 -12.87 -17.83
CA ALA A 475 19.43 -11.82 -17.87
C ALA A 475 19.94 -10.51 -17.26
N LYS A 476 19.44 -9.38 -17.73
CA LYS A 476 19.82 -8.05 -17.19
C LYS A 476 19.22 -7.81 -15.81
N ALA A 477 18.04 -8.40 -15.55
CA ALA A 477 17.32 -8.31 -14.29
C ALA A 477 16.62 -9.62 -13.96
N VAL A 478 16.26 -9.78 -12.68
CA VAL A 478 15.52 -10.93 -12.17
C VAL A 478 14.31 -10.45 -11.36
N VAL A 479 13.14 -11.02 -11.63
CA VAL A 479 11.96 -10.90 -10.76
C VAL A 479 11.84 -12.19 -9.97
N SER A 480 11.96 -12.13 -8.64
CA SER A 480 11.63 -13.28 -7.79
C SER A 480 10.18 -13.20 -7.34
N ASN A 481 9.36 -14.15 -7.81
CA ASN A 481 8.02 -14.39 -7.28
C ASN A 481 8.00 -15.59 -6.30
N ALA A 482 9.16 -16.20 -6.03
CA ALA A 482 9.30 -17.19 -4.98
C ALA A 482 9.06 -16.56 -3.60
N ASP A 483 8.79 -17.41 -2.61
CA ASP A 483 8.77 -17.03 -1.20
C ASP A 483 10.01 -16.18 -0.85
N ILE A 484 9.80 -15.05 -0.17
CA ILE A 484 10.87 -14.07 0.04
C ILE A 484 12.00 -14.63 0.92
N ARG A 485 11.66 -15.49 1.90
CA ARG A 485 12.66 -16.18 2.72
C ARG A 485 13.48 -17.14 1.86
N ARG A 486 12.83 -17.94 0.99
CA ARG A 486 13.53 -18.82 0.04
C ARG A 486 14.44 -18.02 -0.89
N THR A 487 13.96 -16.89 -1.39
CA THR A 487 14.73 -16.02 -2.30
C THR A 487 16.06 -15.61 -1.68
N PHE A 488 16.07 -15.07 -0.46
CA PHE A 488 17.28 -14.49 0.12
C PHE A 488 18.07 -15.41 1.05
N LEU A 489 17.48 -16.52 1.51
CA LEU A 489 18.16 -17.50 2.36
C LEU A 489 18.63 -18.75 1.60
N GLU A 490 18.08 -19.02 0.40
CA GLU A 490 18.41 -20.23 -0.39
C GLU A 490 18.82 -19.93 -1.82
N LEU A 491 18.13 -19.02 -2.54
CA LEU A 491 18.40 -18.76 -3.95
C LEU A 491 19.51 -17.72 -4.18
N VAL A 492 19.71 -16.77 -3.27
CA VAL A 492 20.79 -15.77 -3.34
C VAL A 492 21.89 -16.17 -2.37
N GLU A 493 23.13 -16.18 -2.85
CA GLU A 493 24.28 -16.52 -1.99
C GLU A 493 24.43 -15.49 -0.85
N PRO A 494 24.71 -15.92 0.39
CA PRO A 494 24.74 -15.04 1.57
C PRO A 494 25.68 -13.82 1.43
N ALA A 495 26.75 -13.95 0.65
CA ALA A 495 27.73 -12.87 0.41
C ALA A 495 27.15 -11.67 -0.38
N HIS A 496 26.02 -11.85 -1.05
CA HIS A 496 25.39 -10.80 -1.88
C HIS A 496 24.29 -10.02 -1.16
N THR A 497 23.99 -10.36 0.09
CA THR A 497 22.92 -9.71 0.86
C THR A 497 23.43 -9.26 2.23
N PRO A 498 23.00 -8.08 2.73
CA PRO A 498 23.38 -7.61 4.06
C PRO A 498 23.01 -8.62 5.14
N GLU A 499 23.91 -8.85 6.09
CA GLU A 499 23.69 -9.81 7.19
C GLU A 499 22.46 -9.46 8.03
N GLU A 500 22.31 -8.19 8.42
CA GLU A 500 21.14 -7.71 9.18
C GLU A 500 19.82 -7.96 8.45
N PHE A 501 19.81 -7.83 7.11
CA PHE A 501 18.64 -8.12 6.31
C PHE A 501 18.31 -9.62 6.34
N ARG A 502 19.31 -10.49 6.15
CA ARG A 502 19.13 -11.94 6.24
C ARG A 502 18.67 -12.39 7.63
N LYS A 503 19.23 -11.82 8.68
CA LYS A 503 18.85 -12.11 10.07
C LYS A 503 17.39 -11.73 10.33
N THR A 504 17.00 -10.50 9.97
CA THR A 504 15.60 -10.03 10.06
C THR A 504 14.66 -10.99 9.33
N LEU A 505 15.04 -11.42 8.11
CA LEU A 505 14.21 -12.32 7.30
C LEU A 505 14.14 -13.74 7.86
N ALA A 506 15.22 -14.24 8.46
CA ALA A 506 15.26 -15.55 9.10
C ALA A 506 14.39 -15.59 10.37
N GLU A 507 14.37 -14.50 11.13
CA GLU A 507 13.56 -14.31 12.34
C GLU A 507 12.08 -14.02 12.02
N ALA A 508 11.78 -13.41 10.87
CA ALA A 508 10.42 -13.05 10.48
C ALA A 508 9.54 -14.28 10.21
N GLU A 509 8.58 -14.55 11.09
CA GLU A 509 7.70 -15.72 10.99
C GLU A 509 6.99 -15.78 9.62
N PRO A 510 6.94 -16.94 8.95
CA PRO A 510 6.01 -17.19 7.86
C PRO A 510 4.58 -16.81 8.27
N ALA A 511 3.79 -16.28 7.34
CA ALA A 511 2.38 -15.99 7.60
C ALA A 511 1.59 -17.31 7.75
N THR A 512 0.33 -17.20 8.15
CA THR A 512 -0.57 -18.35 8.33
C THR A 512 -0.56 -19.31 7.13
N SER A 513 -0.75 -20.60 7.41
CA SER A 513 -0.99 -21.65 6.42
C SER A 513 -2.48 -22.00 6.39
N CYS A 514 -2.83 -23.08 5.71
CA CYS A 514 -4.16 -23.66 5.81
C CYS A 514 -4.11 -25.19 5.77
N PHE A 515 -5.27 -25.78 6.05
CA PHE A 515 -5.58 -27.17 5.75
C PHE A 515 -6.84 -27.17 4.89
N THR A 516 -6.85 -28.00 3.85
CA THR A 516 -8.01 -28.15 2.98
C THR A 516 -8.44 -29.58 2.82
N VAL A 517 -9.75 -29.80 2.76
CA VAL A 517 -10.36 -31.08 2.39
C VAL A 517 -11.19 -30.85 1.14
N GLN A 518 -10.85 -31.52 0.07
CA GLN A 518 -11.53 -31.42 -1.21
C GLN A 518 -12.40 -32.66 -1.40
N LEU A 519 -13.70 -32.44 -1.61
CA LEU A 519 -14.70 -33.49 -1.69
C LEU A 519 -15.40 -33.43 -3.04
N GLY A 520 -15.52 -34.58 -3.71
CA GLY A 520 -16.53 -34.78 -4.75
C GLY A 520 -17.73 -35.47 -4.12
N VAL A 521 -18.91 -34.88 -4.25
CA VAL A 521 -20.15 -35.40 -3.67
C VAL A 521 -21.18 -35.72 -4.76
N ASP A 522 -22.06 -36.69 -4.51
CA ASP A 522 -23.08 -37.19 -5.46
C ASP A 522 -24.44 -36.47 -5.37
N TYR A 523 -24.45 -35.27 -4.81
CA TYR A 523 -25.62 -34.40 -4.76
C TYR A 523 -25.23 -32.94 -5.00
N ILE A 524 -26.23 -32.11 -5.30
CA ILE A 524 -26.09 -30.66 -5.38
C ILE A 524 -26.49 -30.05 -4.01
N PRO A 525 -25.54 -29.47 -3.26
CA PRO A 525 -25.81 -28.94 -1.94
C PRO A 525 -26.60 -27.63 -1.99
N ASP A 526 -27.59 -27.48 -1.11
CA ASP A 526 -28.37 -26.25 -0.96
C ASP A 526 -27.65 -25.24 -0.03
N ILE A 527 -26.56 -24.66 -0.54
CA ILE A 527 -25.77 -23.63 0.14
C ILE A 527 -25.35 -22.52 -0.83
N ARG A 528 -24.87 -21.40 -0.29
CA ARG A 528 -24.20 -20.39 -1.13
C ARG A 528 -22.80 -20.89 -1.53
N PRO A 529 -22.32 -20.55 -2.74
CA PRO A 529 -21.04 -21.05 -3.23
C PRO A 529 -19.86 -20.76 -2.30
N ALA A 530 -19.82 -19.59 -1.66
CA ALA A 530 -18.83 -19.26 -0.62
C ALA A 530 -19.51 -19.19 0.75
N THR A 531 -19.57 -20.32 1.45
CA THR A 531 -20.18 -20.40 2.79
C THR A 531 -19.09 -20.44 3.86
N HIS A 532 -19.23 -19.67 4.94
CA HIS A 532 -18.29 -19.65 6.06
C HIS A 532 -18.99 -20.06 7.35
N VAL A 533 -18.54 -21.16 7.93
CA VAL A 533 -19.08 -21.69 9.19
C VAL A 533 -18.26 -21.13 10.35
N HIS A 534 -18.89 -20.31 11.19
CA HIS A 534 -18.30 -19.70 12.38
C HIS A 534 -19.09 -20.11 13.63
N LEU A 535 -18.73 -21.25 14.21
CA LEU A 535 -19.30 -21.77 15.45
C LEU A 535 -18.20 -21.82 16.53
N PRO A 536 -18.54 -21.82 17.84
CA PRO A 536 -17.52 -21.86 18.88
C PRO A 536 -16.63 -23.10 18.75
N GLY A 537 -15.33 -22.86 18.70
CA GLY A 537 -14.33 -23.92 18.54
C GLY A 537 -14.33 -24.59 17.15
N ALA A 538 -15.12 -24.12 16.18
CA ALA A 538 -15.29 -24.76 14.88
C ALA A 538 -15.42 -23.73 13.75
N HIS A 539 -14.37 -23.61 12.94
CA HIS A 539 -14.31 -22.70 11.80
C HIS A 539 -13.90 -23.43 10.52
N VAL A 540 -14.78 -23.41 9.52
CA VAL A 540 -14.52 -23.99 8.19
C VAL A 540 -15.17 -23.11 7.12
N GLY A 541 -14.39 -22.68 6.14
CA GLY A 541 -14.89 -22.16 4.88
C GLY A 541 -15.25 -23.30 3.94
N ILE A 542 -16.36 -23.18 3.22
CA ILE A 542 -16.84 -24.12 2.22
C ILE A 542 -16.93 -23.37 0.89
N ALA A 543 -16.07 -23.76 -0.07
CA ALA A 543 -16.14 -23.28 -1.44
C ALA A 543 -16.75 -24.37 -2.33
N ALA A 544 -17.99 -24.15 -2.77
CA ALA A 544 -18.77 -25.04 -3.63
C ALA A 544 -18.87 -24.47 -5.06
N MET A 545 -17.72 -24.34 -5.73
CA MET A 545 -17.64 -23.61 -7.01
C MET A 545 -18.36 -24.31 -8.17
N SER A 546 -18.72 -25.59 -8.04
CA SER A 546 -19.61 -26.24 -9.01
C SER A 546 -21.02 -25.64 -9.06
N LEU A 547 -21.44 -24.89 -8.02
CA LEU A 547 -22.71 -24.17 -8.02
C LEU A 547 -22.72 -22.94 -8.94
N VAL A 548 -21.54 -22.39 -9.23
CA VAL A 548 -21.37 -21.28 -10.21
C VAL A 548 -20.85 -21.76 -11.56
N ASP A 549 -20.11 -22.87 -11.58
CA ASP A 549 -19.61 -23.53 -12.78
C ASP A 549 -19.84 -25.05 -12.72
N PRO A 550 -20.99 -25.54 -13.20
CA PRO A 550 -21.34 -26.96 -13.18
C PRO A 550 -20.34 -27.87 -13.90
N SER A 551 -19.48 -27.35 -14.79
CA SER A 551 -18.48 -28.14 -15.49
C SER A 551 -17.38 -28.72 -14.58
N ALA A 552 -17.30 -28.26 -13.33
CA ALA A 552 -16.34 -28.75 -12.34
C ALA A 552 -16.69 -30.14 -11.76
N ALA A 553 -17.91 -30.63 -11.94
CA ALA A 553 -18.38 -31.92 -11.44
C ALA A 553 -19.24 -32.65 -12.48
N PRO A 554 -19.45 -33.98 -12.34
CA PRO A 554 -20.44 -34.71 -13.12
C PRO A 554 -21.86 -34.15 -12.92
N GLU A 555 -22.78 -34.47 -13.83
CA GLU A 555 -24.20 -34.12 -13.67
C GLU A 555 -24.77 -34.75 -12.39
N GLY A 556 -25.47 -33.94 -11.58
CA GLY A 556 -26.01 -34.34 -10.28
C GLY A 556 -25.01 -34.29 -9.12
N HIS A 557 -23.73 -34.06 -9.39
CA HIS A 557 -22.65 -34.02 -8.41
C HIS A 557 -22.15 -32.59 -8.15
N ALA A 558 -21.43 -32.40 -7.05
CA ALA A 558 -20.76 -31.15 -6.73
C ALA A 558 -19.33 -31.36 -6.22
N ILE A 559 -18.54 -30.29 -6.24
CA ILE A 559 -17.27 -30.21 -5.51
C ILE A 559 -17.45 -29.33 -4.27
N LEU A 560 -16.78 -29.69 -3.18
CA LEU A 560 -16.66 -28.88 -1.98
C LEU A 560 -15.19 -28.78 -1.58
N ASN A 561 -14.67 -27.56 -1.46
CA ASN A 561 -13.37 -27.31 -0.85
C ASN A 561 -13.60 -26.74 0.54
N LEU A 562 -13.37 -27.57 1.56
CA LEU A 562 -13.36 -27.17 2.95
C LEU A 562 -11.99 -26.55 3.27
N ILE A 563 -11.96 -25.38 3.89
CA ILE A 563 -10.74 -24.61 4.13
C ILE A 563 -10.72 -24.17 5.59
N ARG A 564 -9.61 -24.42 6.28
CA ARG A 564 -9.35 -23.90 7.63
C ARG A 564 -7.96 -23.29 7.66
N LEU A 565 -7.84 -22.06 8.15
CA LEU A 565 -6.53 -21.46 8.38
C LEU A 565 -5.81 -22.18 9.51
N VAL A 566 -4.50 -22.32 9.37
CA VAL A 566 -3.62 -22.98 10.33
C VAL A 566 -2.53 -21.97 10.71
N PRO A 567 -2.63 -21.33 11.88
CA PRO A 567 -1.62 -20.38 12.38
C PRO A 567 -0.22 -20.97 12.36
N TYR A 568 0.80 -20.11 12.29
CA TYR A 568 2.19 -20.54 12.08
C TYR A 568 2.69 -21.54 13.13
N ASP A 569 2.36 -21.33 14.40
CA ASP A 569 2.77 -22.20 15.51
C ASP A 569 2.19 -23.62 15.40
N GLU A 570 0.98 -23.75 14.87
CA GLU A 570 0.36 -25.03 14.54
C GLU A 570 0.91 -25.60 13.23
N ALA A 571 1.13 -24.76 12.22
CA ALA A 571 1.66 -25.16 10.91
C ALA A 571 3.02 -25.85 11.06
N ARG A 572 3.89 -25.34 11.93
CA ARG A 572 5.19 -25.97 12.26
C ARG A 572 5.06 -27.40 12.77
N ARG A 573 3.99 -27.72 13.51
CA ARG A 573 3.74 -29.08 14.07
C ARG A 573 3.37 -30.11 13.02
N TRP A 574 3.11 -29.67 11.78
CA TRP A 574 2.93 -30.59 10.65
C TRP A 574 4.27 -31.05 10.05
N PHE A 575 5.37 -30.39 10.38
CA PHE A 575 6.72 -30.77 9.98
C PHE A 575 7.37 -31.66 11.05
N PRO A 576 8.47 -32.38 10.73
CA PRO A 576 9.18 -33.21 11.70
C PRO A 576 9.66 -32.38 12.92
N PRO A 577 9.65 -32.94 14.15
CA PRO A 577 10.19 -32.28 15.35
C PRO A 577 11.65 -31.82 15.16
N GLU A 578 12.00 -30.66 15.73
CA GLU A 578 13.18 -29.84 15.38
C GLU A 578 14.57 -30.33 15.85
N ASP A 579 14.77 -31.63 16.02
CA ASP A 579 16.07 -32.17 16.45
C ASP A 579 16.88 -32.79 15.29
N GLY A 580 16.89 -32.12 14.12
CA GLY A 580 17.99 -32.28 13.15
C GLY A 580 17.61 -32.79 11.76
N GLY A 581 17.12 -31.90 10.89
CA GLY A 581 17.19 -32.15 9.44
C GLY A 581 16.48 -33.44 8.97
N GLY A 582 15.43 -33.86 9.67
CA GLY A 582 14.65 -35.03 9.28
C GLY A 582 14.12 -34.89 7.86
N ASP A 583 14.21 -35.97 7.07
CA ASP A 583 13.70 -35.98 5.71
C ASP A 583 12.18 -35.77 5.71
N TRP A 584 11.74 -34.53 5.48
CA TRP A 584 10.31 -34.19 5.40
C TRP A 584 9.60 -35.04 4.33
N LYS A 585 10.32 -35.54 3.32
CA LYS A 585 9.77 -36.45 2.31
C LYS A 585 9.51 -37.84 2.87
N ALA A 586 10.29 -38.31 3.85
CA ALA A 586 10.01 -39.54 4.58
C ALA A 586 8.86 -39.32 5.57
N TRP A 587 8.88 -38.22 6.33
CA TRP A 587 7.83 -37.88 7.30
C TRP A 587 6.43 -37.83 6.68
N ARG A 588 6.27 -37.14 5.55
CA ARG A 588 4.96 -37.04 4.85
C ARG A 588 4.43 -38.35 4.28
N ARG A 589 5.18 -39.46 4.40
CA ARG A 589 4.79 -40.82 3.99
C ARG A 589 4.65 -41.74 5.20
N SER A 590 4.81 -41.22 6.42
CA SER A 590 4.65 -41.99 7.64
C SER A 590 3.18 -42.16 7.99
N ASP A 591 2.86 -43.27 8.65
CA ASP A 591 1.51 -43.54 9.14
C ASP A 591 1.04 -42.46 10.14
N ALA A 592 1.95 -41.95 10.97
CA ALA A 592 1.63 -40.90 11.93
C ALA A 592 1.17 -39.60 11.26
N TYR A 593 1.84 -39.20 10.16
CA TYR A 593 1.44 -38.04 9.39
C TYR A 593 0.08 -38.27 8.70
N GLU A 594 -0.12 -39.42 8.06
CA GLU A 594 -1.38 -39.72 7.37
C GLU A 594 -2.55 -39.83 8.34
N GLN A 595 -2.37 -40.47 9.51
CA GLN A 595 -3.40 -40.53 10.56
C GLN A 595 -3.76 -39.13 11.08
N ARG A 596 -2.76 -38.27 11.35
CA ARG A 596 -3.00 -36.88 11.76
C ARG A 596 -3.77 -36.12 10.68
N LYS A 597 -3.38 -36.28 9.42
CA LYS A 597 -4.01 -35.63 8.27
C LYS A 597 -5.47 -36.06 8.12
N GLN A 598 -5.73 -37.36 8.20
CA GLN A 598 -7.08 -37.92 8.14
C GLN A 598 -7.95 -37.41 9.30
N ALA A 599 -7.45 -37.46 10.54
CA ALA A 599 -8.18 -37.00 11.72
C ALA A 599 -8.56 -35.51 11.63
N PHE A 600 -7.63 -34.66 11.16
CA PHE A 600 -7.90 -33.24 10.98
C PHE A 600 -8.95 -33.00 9.88
N GLY A 601 -8.88 -33.75 8.78
CA GLY A 601 -9.89 -33.68 7.74
C GLY A 601 -11.27 -34.19 8.19
N ASP A 602 -11.30 -35.24 9.01
CA ASP A 602 -12.54 -35.79 9.58
C ASP A 602 -13.23 -34.77 10.50
N GLU A 603 -12.45 -34.02 11.28
CA GLU A 603 -12.94 -32.90 12.10
C GLU A 603 -13.57 -31.81 11.23
N MET A 604 -12.91 -31.41 10.14
CA MET A 604 -13.43 -30.39 9.22
C MET A 604 -14.74 -30.84 8.56
N ILE A 605 -14.84 -32.11 8.15
CA ILE A 605 -16.08 -32.69 7.60
C ILE A 605 -17.18 -32.67 8.67
N ALA A 606 -16.86 -32.99 9.94
CA ALA A 606 -17.83 -32.93 11.04
C ALA A 606 -18.40 -31.52 11.23
N VAL A 607 -17.58 -30.50 11.05
CA VAL A 607 -18.02 -29.10 11.13
C VAL A 607 -18.88 -28.73 9.92
N ALA A 608 -18.49 -29.14 8.71
CA ALA A 608 -19.27 -28.91 7.50
C ALA A 608 -20.65 -29.59 7.55
N GLU A 609 -20.75 -30.78 8.15
CA GLU A 609 -22.00 -31.52 8.32
C GLU A 609 -23.07 -30.77 9.13
N LYS A 610 -22.66 -29.85 9.99
CA LYS A 610 -23.59 -29.01 10.75
C LYS A 610 -24.46 -28.12 9.85
N VAL A 611 -24.02 -27.87 8.62
CA VAL A 611 -24.74 -27.07 7.61
C VAL A 611 -25.04 -27.84 6.33
N LEU A 612 -24.49 -29.05 6.19
CA LEU A 612 -24.71 -29.99 5.08
C LEU A 612 -25.02 -31.37 5.68
N PRO A 613 -26.28 -31.65 6.05
CA PRO A 613 -26.67 -32.92 6.65
C PRO A 613 -26.22 -34.12 5.80
N ASP A 614 -25.81 -35.20 6.46
CA ASP A 614 -25.42 -36.48 5.85
C ASP A 614 -24.25 -36.38 4.84
N LEU A 615 -23.46 -35.29 4.88
CA LEU A 615 -22.36 -35.05 3.92
C LEU A 615 -21.43 -36.26 3.77
N ARG A 616 -21.06 -36.95 4.87
CA ARG A 616 -20.15 -38.10 4.81
C ARG A 616 -20.66 -39.25 3.95
N ASP A 617 -21.96 -39.51 3.98
CA ASP A 617 -22.57 -40.63 3.25
C ASP A 617 -22.55 -40.39 1.73
N HIS A 618 -22.40 -39.13 1.33
CA HIS A 618 -22.41 -38.66 -0.04
C HIS A 618 -21.01 -38.39 -0.63
N ILE A 619 -19.92 -38.67 0.10
CA ILE A 619 -18.55 -38.44 -0.38
C ILE A 619 -18.14 -39.55 -1.37
N VAL A 620 -17.97 -39.16 -2.64
CA VAL A 620 -17.46 -40.03 -3.71
C VAL A 620 -15.94 -39.95 -3.84
N TYR A 621 -15.37 -38.77 -3.59
CA TYR A 621 -13.94 -38.52 -3.67
C TYR A 621 -13.51 -37.63 -2.52
N ARG A 622 -12.36 -37.91 -1.93
CA ARG A 622 -11.73 -37.06 -0.92
C ARG A 622 -10.23 -36.94 -1.17
N THR A 623 -9.70 -35.73 -1.02
CA THR A 623 -8.27 -35.51 -0.83
C THR A 623 -8.01 -34.37 0.13
N ASP A 624 -6.99 -34.53 0.96
CA ASP A 624 -6.65 -33.58 2.01
C ASP A 624 -5.32 -32.90 1.65
N ALA A 625 -5.15 -31.62 1.98
CA ALA A 625 -3.89 -30.88 1.85
C ALA A 625 -3.55 -30.17 3.15
N SER A 626 -2.30 -30.35 3.60
CA SER A 626 -1.76 -29.81 4.85
C SER A 626 -0.71 -28.72 4.59
N PRO A 627 -0.19 -28.04 5.61
CA PRO A 627 0.96 -27.14 5.46
C PRO A 627 2.17 -27.77 4.73
N VAL A 628 2.44 -29.07 4.95
CA VAL A 628 3.51 -29.81 4.24
C VAL A 628 3.20 -29.94 2.74
N THR A 629 1.92 -30.00 2.38
CA THR A 629 1.47 -30.08 0.98
C THR A 629 1.80 -28.78 0.24
N TYR A 630 1.47 -27.63 0.84
CA TYR A 630 1.79 -26.31 0.27
C TYR A 630 3.30 -26.05 0.23
N ALA A 631 4.05 -26.44 1.27
CA ALA A 631 5.51 -26.34 1.26
C ALA A 631 6.15 -27.17 0.13
N ARG A 632 5.52 -28.28 -0.27
CA ARG A 632 5.99 -29.13 -1.37
C ARG A 632 5.66 -28.55 -2.74
N TYR A 633 4.42 -28.14 -2.96
CA TYR A 633 3.94 -27.76 -4.29
C TYR A 633 4.27 -26.31 -4.65
N ASP A 634 4.17 -25.39 -3.69
CA ASP A 634 4.42 -23.96 -3.91
C ASP A 634 5.81 -23.51 -3.42
N TRP A 635 6.56 -24.43 -2.82
CA TRP A 635 7.87 -24.15 -2.20
C TRP A 635 7.82 -23.07 -1.10
N ALA A 636 6.63 -22.85 -0.51
CA ALA A 636 6.40 -21.85 0.52
C ALA A 636 7.03 -22.22 1.87
N SER A 637 7.58 -21.23 2.57
CA SER A 637 8.14 -21.43 3.92
C SER A 637 7.05 -21.84 4.90
N ALA A 638 7.26 -22.97 5.59
CA ALA A 638 6.28 -23.59 6.50
C ALA A 638 4.87 -23.83 5.88
N GLY A 639 4.77 -23.87 4.54
CA GLY A 639 3.49 -24.00 3.85
C GLY A 639 2.61 -22.75 3.90
N SER A 640 3.17 -21.57 4.18
CA SER A 640 2.41 -20.34 4.26
C SER A 640 1.70 -20.02 2.94
N ILE A 641 0.41 -19.69 3.02
CA ILE A 641 -0.38 -19.27 1.84
C ILE A 641 -0.34 -17.75 1.62
N TYR A 642 0.18 -16.99 2.60
CA TYR A 642 0.24 -15.52 2.56
C TYR A 642 1.69 -14.98 2.65
N GLY A 643 2.68 -15.84 2.48
CA GLY A 643 4.10 -15.49 2.43
C GLY A 643 4.72 -15.32 3.81
N VAL A 644 5.18 -14.10 4.13
CA VAL A 644 5.84 -13.79 5.40
C VAL A 644 5.04 -12.77 6.21
N SER A 645 5.18 -12.83 7.53
CA SER A 645 4.74 -11.79 8.45
C SER A 645 5.27 -10.43 8.01
N ARG A 646 4.58 -9.37 8.42
CA ARG A 646 4.85 -8.01 7.95
C ARG A 646 6.26 -7.53 8.25
N ALA A 647 6.85 -8.01 9.34
CA ALA A 647 8.24 -7.72 9.71
C ALA A 647 9.25 -8.18 8.65
N GLY A 648 8.92 -9.24 7.89
CA GLY A 648 9.76 -9.77 6.81
C GLY A 648 9.46 -9.20 5.42
N ARG A 649 8.49 -8.28 5.27
CA ARG A 649 8.14 -7.71 3.97
C ARG A 649 9.05 -6.55 3.60
N LEU A 650 9.28 -6.35 2.31
CA LEU A 650 9.97 -5.15 1.82
C LEU A 650 9.01 -3.97 1.75
N LYS A 651 9.56 -2.76 1.88
CA LYS A 651 8.86 -1.55 1.42
C LYS A 651 9.25 -1.36 -0.05
N GLY A 652 8.28 -1.44 -0.95
CA GLY A 652 8.52 -1.45 -2.39
C GLY A 652 8.95 -2.81 -2.92
N SER A 653 9.38 -2.87 -4.18
CA SER A 653 9.75 -4.12 -4.85
C SER A 653 11.25 -4.33 -4.98
N LYS A 654 12.08 -3.27 -4.89
CA LYS A 654 13.54 -3.40 -5.00
C LYS A 654 14.15 -4.07 -3.77
N SER A 655 15.12 -4.95 -4.03
CA SER A 655 15.85 -5.69 -3.00
C SER A 655 17.25 -5.10 -2.74
N PRO A 656 18.00 -5.62 -1.73
CA PRO A 656 19.39 -5.24 -1.51
C PRO A 656 20.32 -5.57 -2.69
N VAL A 657 19.94 -6.51 -3.56
CA VAL A 657 20.69 -6.87 -4.77
C VAL A 657 20.15 -6.03 -5.93
N ARG A 658 21.03 -5.31 -6.63
CA ARG A 658 20.62 -4.47 -7.77
C ARG A 658 20.01 -5.34 -8.86
N ASN A 659 19.01 -4.82 -9.58
CA ASN A 659 18.27 -5.53 -10.63
C ASN A 659 17.54 -6.81 -10.17
N LEU A 660 17.47 -7.09 -8.86
CA LEU A 660 16.60 -8.11 -8.29
C LEU A 660 15.41 -7.43 -7.61
N VAL A 661 14.21 -7.69 -8.12
CA VAL A 661 12.94 -7.21 -7.55
C VAL A 661 12.10 -8.38 -7.06
N VAL A 662 11.23 -8.12 -6.07
CA VAL A 662 10.35 -9.11 -5.47
C VAL A 662 8.90 -8.86 -5.86
N ALA A 663 8.22 -9.93 -6.28
CA ALA A 663 6.78 -9.99 -6.52
C ALA A 663 6.13 -11.05 -5.61
N GLY A 664 4.81 -11.01 -5.51
CA GLY A 664 4.01 -12.05 -4.85
C GLY A 664 3.44 -11.66 -3.49
N GLY A 665 2.73 -12.62 -2.88
CA GLY A 665 1.90 -12.35 -1.68
C GLY A 665 2.70 -12.00 -0.43
N GLY A 666 3.96 -12.46 -0.38
CA GLY A 666 4.90 -12.14 0.69
C GLY A 666 5.51 -10.74 0.63
N ASN A 667 5.10 -9.88 -0.32
CA ASN A 667 5.57 -8.50 -0.40
C ASN A 667 4.44 -7.47 -0.18
N VAL A 668 3.48 -7.36 -1.11
CA VAL A 668 2.39 -6.37 -1.00
C VAL A 668 1.26 -6.86 -0.09
N GLY A 669 0.78 -8.09 -0.29
CA GLY A 669 -0.32 -8.64 0.50
C GLY A 669 -0.90 -9.93 -0.06
N ALA A 670 -1.77 -10.55 0.74
CA ALA A 670 -2.45 -11.80 0.42
C ALA A 670 -3.59 -11.61 -0.60
N GLY A 671 -3.94 -12.68 -1.31
CA GLY A 671 -5.02 -12.70 -2.29
C GLY A 671 -4.58 -12.39 -3.71
N VAL A 672 -5.38 -12.82 -4.69
CA VAL A 672 -5.03 -12.73 -6.12
C VAL A 672 -4.80 -11.29 -6.56
N GLU A 673 -5.70 -10.37 -6.18
CA GLU A 673 -5.61 -8.96 -6.55
C GLU A 673 -4.33 -8.30 -5.99
N ALA A 674 -4.03 -8.50 -4.70
CA ALA A 674 -2.81 -7.95 -4.09
C ALA A 674 -1.53 -8.51 -4.74
N VAL A 675 -1.57 -9.78 -5.15
CA VAL A 675 -0.47 -10.45 -5.85
C VAL A 675 -0.29 -9.87 -7.27
N VAL A 676 -1.38 -9.55 -7.98
CA VAL A 676 -1.34 -8.80 -9.25
C VAL A 676 -0.69 -7.43 -9.05
N ILE A 677 -1.12 -6.67 -8.04
CA ILE A 677 -0.53 -5.36 -7.69
C ILE A 677 0.97 -5.52 -7.41
N SER A 678 1.36 -6.57 -6.68
CA SER A 678 2.77 -6.86 -6.40
C SER A 678 3.59 -7.13 -7.67
N GLY A 679 3.06 -7.91 -8.61
CA GLY A 679 3.70 -8.17 -9.89
C GLY A 679 3.84 -6.90 -10.74
N ALA A 680 2.78 -6.09 -10.81
CA ALA A 680 2.77 -4.82 -11.50
C ALA A 680 3.81 -3.83 -10.94
N ASN A 681 3.89 -3.71 -9.61
CA ASN A 681 4.89 -2.87 -8.95
C ASN A 681 6.32 -3.38 -9.16
N ALA A 682 6.53 -4.70 -9.21
CA ALA A 682 7.84 -5.27 -9.53
C ALA A 682 8.27 -4.95 -10.98
N ALA A 683 7.34 -5.02 -11.93
CA ALA A 683 7.58 -4.62 -13.31
C ALA A 683 7.90 -3.11 -13.42
N GLU A 684 7.14 -2.25 -12.75
CA GLU A 684 7.39 -0.79 -12.74
C GLU A 684 8.72 -0.42 -12.07
N ALA A 685 9.16 -1.19 -11.06
CA ALA A 685 10.46 -1.00 -10.43
C ALA A 685 11.64 -1.26 -11.37
N LEU A 686 11.46 -2.12 -12.38
CA LEU A 686 12.44 -2.37 -13.45
C LEU A 686 12.27 -1.42 -14.64
N VAL A 687 11.04 -1.05 -14.96
CA VAL A 687 10.69 -0.14 -16.07
C VAL A 687 9.86 1.02 -15.52
N PRO A 688 10.49 2.16 -15.16
CA PRO A 688 9.78 3.29 -14.57
C PRO A 688 8.64 3.80 -15.45
N ASP A 689 7.54 4.19 -14.82
CA ASP A 689 6.30 4.67 -15.45
C ASP A 689 5.57 3.64 -16.32
N LEU A 690 5.96 2.36 -16.32
CA LEU A 690 5.35 1.31 -17.13
C LEU A 690 3.82 1.29 -17.04
N LEU A 691 3.28 1.37 -15.82
CA LEU A 691 1.84 1.29 -15.57
C LEU A 691 1.08 2.51 -16.08
N SER A 692 1.76 3.64 -16.26
CA SER A 692 1.17 4.89 -16.77
C SER A 692 1.30 5.02 -18.29
N ARG A 693 2.08 4.16 -18.95
CA ARG A 693 2.21 4.12 -20.41
C ARG A 693 0.99 3.46 -21.03
N PRO A 694 0.54 3.90 -22.22
CA PRO A 694 -0.45 3.15 -22.98
C PRO A 694 0.09 1.75 -23.33
N PRO A 695 -0.79 0.75 -23.51
CA PRO A 695 -0.39 -0.58 -23.97
C PRO A 695 0.31 -0.50 -25.32
N ALA A 696 1.26 -1.41 -25.57
CA ALA A 696 1.88 -1.52 -26.87
C ALA A 696 0.82 -1.92 -27.93
N PRO A 697 0.89 -1.38 -29.17
CA PRO A 697 0.01 -1.82 -30.23
C PRO A 697 0.20 -3.34 -30.45
N ARG A 698 -0.91 -4.10 -30.46
CA ARG A 698 -0.92 -5.54 -30.73
C ARG A 698 -0.11 -5.82 -31.99
N ALA A 699 0.94 -6.65 -31.88
CA ALA A 699 1.62 -7.16 -33.06
C ALA A 699 0.63 -8.04 -33.83
N THR A 700 0.20 -7.59 -35.02
CA THR A 700 -0.79 -8.27 -35.87
C THR A 700 -0.25 -9.51 -36.59
N GLN A 701 0.78 -10.18 -36.07
CA GLN A 701 1.30 -11.41 -36.65
C GLN A 701 1.40 -12.48 -35.58
N ALA A 702 0.38 -13.34 -35.54
CA ALA A 702 0.52 -14.66 -34.94
C ALA A 702 1.67 -15.38 -35.66
N LEU A 703 2.76 -15.65 -34.94
CA LEU A 703 3.77 -16.60 -35.40
C LEU A 703 3.11 -17.99 -35.42
N PRO A 704 3.37 -18.82 -36.46
CA PRO A 704 2.78 -20.14 -36.55
C PRO A 704 3.21 -20.98 -35.34
N THR A 705 2.23 -21.40 -34.56
CA THR A 705 2.38 -22.39 -33.50
C THR A 705 2.96 -23.66 -34.10
N HIS A 706 4.18 -24.05 -33.71
CA HIS A 706 4.72 -25.36 -34.00
C HIS A 706 3.86 -26.41 -33.31
N ALA A 707 2.99 -27.06 -34.08
CA ALA A 707 2.33 -28.30 -33.69
C ALA A 707 3.39 -29.40 -33.51
N ALA A 708 3.31 -30.07 -32.36
CA ALA A 708 3.73 -31.43 -32.04
C ALA A 708 4.77 -32.13 -32.95
N ALA A 709 5.90 -32.50 -32.32
CA ALA A 709 6.55 -33.80 -32.52
C ALA A 709 6.86 -34.40 -31.15
#